data_AF-A0A6G8G223-F1
#
_entry.id   AF-A0A6G8G223-F1
#
_cell.length_a   1.000
_cell.length_b   1.000
_cell.length_c   1.000
_cell.angle_alpha   90.00
_cell.angle_beta   90.00
_cell.angle_gamma   90.00
#
_symmetry.space_group_name_H-M   'P 1'
#
loop_
_entity.id
_entity.type
_entity.pdbx_description
1 polymer ?
#
loop_
_entity_poly.entity_id
_entity_poly.type
_entity_poly.pdbx_seq_one_letter_code
_entity_poly.pdbx_strand_id
1 'polypeptide(L)'
;MARVVTARRLAELTNRELGEVCGTVTVARGLAYAREGRVVDVEVSADGAHATGWVGGSAGQTYTTQVALRPQEEGDRQALRRWHSQCSCPVGGDCKHAVAVAARVRELAPTPAAPDEPPTPTWERALGGLLDDDVPRDVTPVGLLIEPTTDRTGRARLTEDTGRAQLRLRPVVPGVRGAWIRTGVSWESFAGGYYGYGRVTYPEAHVDALTAVADAHRRSVRAYGYGRMPDAILLDHLGAGWVSLLRAADRAGVRLLTDLTGSGDVAFAPDPAELVVDIERTDDGAALHPRLDLPVGPGTDTHLVGSPATGFWLRDDDTLVLGSLTEPLDGTRQRLLDLGVVEVPEADWARFTVTHLPGLRRKARVRSLSPELELPEAVPPRLHLAVTVEPGHRTHLEWGFRYGGAKGVRVALGSDDPDPMRDRSAERRLVEQLRDVPEAAGFAALWQVVAHQPHLVPEVRFHGFTTVGFAQLLPLLEELPFLDVDIAGEVAEYTEVDEAPLIQVSTSDGSGGGTGAATDWFDLDISVTVAGEDVPLAPLIEAIARRHEHLILDSGTWFALDRPELETLRRLVEEARSLQDKPSDPMRISAVHVGLWEELAALGVVEEQSERWTRTVGRLVDGGGLAPAEVPEGLDATLRPYQVEGFQWLSMLWDCGLGGVLADDMGLGKTVQMLAMVQRAHELGELDHPVLVIAPTSVLSTWAGEAARFAPSLRTAVVERTRGKDRRSLAAAIGDAQVVITSYTVARIDEEQWRSRPWGQWCSTRHSSSRTTRPRPTRRSDGSLPERSSPSRVPRSRTR
;
A
#
# COMPACT_ATOMS: atom_id res chain seq x y z
N MET A 1 60.11 -13.24 -12.32
CA MET A 1 59.79 -13.95 -11.06
C MET A 1 58.36 -14.42 -11.13
N ALA A 2 58.09 -15.69 -10.88
CA ALA A 2 56.74 -16.23 -10.94
C ALA A 2 55.91 -15.65 -9.77
N ARG A 3 54.76 -15.05 -10.07
CA ARG A 3 53.85 -14.39 -9.11
C ARG A 3 52.99 -15.43 -8.40
N VAL A 4 53.61 -16.19 -7.52
CA VAL A 4 53.02 -17.40 -6.95
C VAL A 4 52.74 -17.19 -5.47
N VAL A 5 51.57 -17.65 -5.01
CA VAL A 5 51.11 -17.62 -3.62
C VAL A 5 50.69 -19.01 -3.19
N THR A 6 50.66 -19.25 -1.87
CA THR A 6 50.26 -20.53 -1.28
C THR A 6 48.76 -20.59 -0.98
N ALA A 7 48.11 -19.45 -0.84
CA ALA A 7 46.66 -19.32 -0.64
C ALA A 7 45.83 -19.96 -1.77
N ARG A 8 44.75 -20.68 -1.41
CA ARG A 8 43.81 -21.28 -2.37
C ARG A 8 42.64 -20.35 -2.67
N ARG A 9 42.22 -19.57 -1.67
CA ARG A 9 41.16 -18.54 -1.78
C ARG A 9 41.72 -17.14 -1.55
N LEU A 10 41.07 -16.13 -2.11
CA LEU A 10 41.44 -14.73 -1.90
C LEU A 10 41.35 -14.31 -0.42
N ALA A 11 40.43 -14.91 0.34
CA ALA A 11 40.27 -14.68 1.78
C ALA A 11 41.44 -15.23 2.64
N GLU A 12 42.28 -16.11 2.09
CA GLU A 12 43.40 -16.74 2.79
C GLU A 12 44.72 -15.98 2.57
N LEU A 13 44.72 -14.97 1.68
CA LEU A 13 45.93 -14.24 1.31
C LEU A 13 46.50 -13.44 2.50
N THR A 14 47.75 -13.72 2.84
CA THR A 14 48.47 -12.96 3.86
C THR A 14 48.96 -11.61 3.32
N ASN A 15 49.19 -10.65 4.21
CA ASN A 15 49.77 -9.36 3.83
C ASN A 15 51.19 -9.53 3.27
N ARG A 16 51.90 -10.58 3.71
CA ARG A 16 53.21 -10.96 3.20
C ARG A 16 53.14 -11.43 1.75
N GLU A 17 52.26 -12.37 1.44
CA GLU A 17 52.05 -12.87 0.07
C GLU A 17 51.62 -11.75 -0.87
N LEU A 18 50.70 -10.87 -0.44
CA LEU A 18 50.33 -9.67 -1.20
C LEU A 18 51.53 -8.74 -1.41
N GLY A 19 52.41 -8.61 -0.43
CA GLY A 19 53.63 -7.82 -0.50
C GLY A 19 54.62 -8.37 -1.52
N GLU A 20 54.72 -9.69 -1.62
CA GLU A 20 55.57 -10.39 -2.59
C GLU A 20 55.06 -10.25 -4.03
N VAL A 21 53.73 -10.21 -4.25
CA VAL A 21 53.15 -10.11 -5.61
C VAL A 21 52.85 -8.68 -6.10
N CYS A 22 52.47 -7.75 -5.21
CA CYS A 22 52.08 -6.37 -5.56
C CYS A 22 53.09 -5.29 -5.11
N GLY A 23 54.06 -5.67 -4.27
CA GLY A 23 55.02 -4.74 -3.66
C GLY A 23 54.47 -4.08 -2.37
N THR A 24 55.33 -3.98 -1.36
CA THR A 24 54.99 -3.53 0.00
C THR A 24 54.34 -2.13 0.06
N VAL A 25 54.81 -1.19 -0.76
CA VAL A 25 54.24 0.18 -0.84
C VAL A 25 52.83 0.17 -1.43
N THR A 26 52.59 -0.68 -2.43
CA THR A 26 51.28 -0.82 -3.06
C THR A 26 50.30 -1.49 -2.11
N VAL A 27 50.78 -2.47 -1.34
CA VAL A 27 49.98 -3.14 -0.32
C VAL A 27 49.57 -2.18 0.77
N ALA A 28 50.49 -1.38 1.32
CA ALA A 28 50.15 -0.38 2.33
C ALA A 28 49.07 0.61 1.85
N ARG A 29 49.18 1.08 0.59
CA ARG A 29 48.19 1.98 -0.03
C ARG A 29 46.86 1.29 -0.31
N GLY A 30 46.87 0.02 -0.70
CA GLY A 30 45.66 -0.74 -0.97
C GLY A 30 44.91 -1.11 0.30
N LEU A 31 45.63 -1.53 1.34
CA LEU A 31 45.07 -1.72 2.68
C LEU A 31 44.51 -0.41 3.24
N ALA A 32 45.11 0.75 2.94
CA ALA A 32 44.52 2.04 3.29
C ALA A 32 43.20 2.29 2.54
N TYR A 33 43.13 1.98 1.25
CA TYR A 33 41.89 2.14 0.46
C TYR A 33 40.76 1.22 0.91
N ALA A 34 41.06 -0.02 1.30
CA ALA A 34 40.09 -0.91 1.92
C ALA A 34 39.59 -0.35 3.27
N ARG A 35 40.52 0.06 4.15
CA ARG A 35 40.22 0.66 5.47
C ARG A 35 39.40 1.95 5.38
N GLU A 36 39.62 2.76 4.35
CA GLU A 36 38.88 4.00 4.09
C GLU A 36 37.49 3.75 3.48
N GLY A 37 37.06 2.48 3.33
CA GLY A 37 35.76 2.13 2.77
C GLY A 37 35.62 2.51 1.30
N ARG A 38 36.74 2.65 0.58
CA ARG A 38 36.71 3.04 -0.83
C ARG A 38 36.28 1.90 -1.75
N VAL A 39 36.27 0.66 -1.27
CA VAL A 39 35.67 -0.45 -1.99
C VAL A 39 34.16 -0.37 -1.77
N VAL A 40 33.47 0.16 -2.79
CA VAL A 40 32.02 0.43 -2.76
C VAL A 40 31.25 -0.88 -2.68
N ASP A 41 31.67 -1.86 -3.48
CA ASP A 41 31.08 -3.19 -3.52
C ASP A 41 32.10 -4.22 -4.02
N VAL A 42 31.87 -5.50 -3.69
CA VAL A 42 32.68 -6.62 -4.18
C VAL A 42 31.85 -7.90 -4.30
N GLU A 43 31.92 -8.50 -5.48
CA GLU A 43 31.34 -9.79 -5.80
C GLU A 43 32.45 -10.85 -5.79
N VAL A 44 32.22 -11.95 -5.07
CA VAL A 44 33.17 -13.05 -4.93
C VAL A 44 32.60 -14.30 -5.58
N SER A 45 33.40 -15.03 -6.35
CA SER A 45 32.99 -16.30 -6.94
C SER A 45 32.74 -17.36 -5.86
N ALA A 46 31.88 -18.34 -6.17
CA ALA A 46 31.52 -19.41 -5.24
C ALA A 46 32.72 -20.26 -4.77
N ASP A 47 33.79 -20.36 -5.57
CA ASP A 47 35.03 -21.05 -5.20
C ASP A 47 36.01 -20.20 -4.35
N GLY A 48 35.72 -18.90 -4.19
CA GLY A 48 36.54 -17.95 -3.45
C GLY A 48 37.88 -17.59 -4.10
N ALA A 49 38.12 -18.03 -5.34
CA ALA A 49 39.38 -17.80 -6.06
C ALA A 49 39.35 -16.55 -6.96
N HIS A 50 38.16 -15.99 -7.23
CA HIS A 50 37.96 -14.82 -8.07
C HIS A 50 37.09 -13.77 -7.37
N ALA A 51 37.41 -12.49 -7.57
CA ALA A 51 36.59 -11.40 -7.08
C ALA A 51 36.61 -10.20 -8.03
N THR A 52 35.46 -9.54 -8.16
CA THR A 52 35.30 -8.28 -8.89
C THR A 52 34.82 -7.23 -7.89
N GLY A 53 35.54 -6.12 -7.74
CA GLY A 53 35.16 -5.04 -6.86
C GLY A 53 35.25 -3.66 -7.52
N TRP A 54 34.46 -2.72 -7.01
CA TRP A 54 34.42 -1.34 -7.45
C TRP A 54 35.07 -0.44 -6.41
N VAL A 55 36.18 0.22 -6.78
CA VAL A 55 37.01 0.97 -5.83
C VAL A 55 37.11 2.45 -6.19
N GLY A 56 36.70 3.32 -5.28
CA GLY A 56 36.82 4.78 -5.39
C GLY A 56 38.28 5.25 -5.36
N GLY A 57 38.68 5.99 -6.39
CA GLY A 57 39.99 6.62 -6.52
C GLY A 57 40.13 7.89 -5.69
N SER A 58 41.35 8.44 -5.63
CA SER A 58 41.65 9.71 -4.94
C SER A 58 40.99 10.94 -5.56
N ALA A 59 40.59 10.87 -6.83
CA ALA A 59 39.93 11.95 -7.56
C ALA A 59 38.40 11.75 -7.71
N GLY A 60 37.80 10.84 -6.92
CA GLY A 60 36.36 10.59 -6.93
C GLY A 60 35.84 9.67 -8.06
N GLN A 61 36.70 9.19 -8.96
CA GLN A 61 36.34 8.20 -9.99
C GLN A 61 36.34 6.78 -9.42
N THR A 62 35.37 5.95 -9.80
CA THR A 62 35.31 4.54 -9.40
C THR A 62 35.97 3.64 -10.44
N TYR A 63 36.86 2.75 -9.98
CA TYR A 63 37.57 1.79 -10.83
C TYR A 63 37.07 0.37 -10.59
N THR A 64 36.70 -0.33 -11.67
CA THR A 64 36.39 -1.75 -11.65
C THR A 64 37.68 -2.55 -11.58
N THR A 65 37.76 -3.47 -10.63
CA THR A 65 38.97 -4.20 -10.28
C THR A 65 38.66 -5.67 -10.12
N GLN A 66 39.32 -6.51 -10.92
CA GLN A 66 39.23 -7.96 -10.89
C GLN A 66 40.50 -8.57 -10.34
N VAL A 67 40.35 -9.55 -9.45
CA VAL A 67 41.44 -10.30 -8.83
C VAL A 67 41.15 -11.79 -8.94
N ALA A 68 42.17 -12.59 -9.25
CA ALA A 68 42.04 -14.02 -9.49
C ALA A 68 43.28 -14.80 -9.02
N LEU A 69 43.06 -15.97 -8.43
CA LEU A 69 44.07 -16.99 -8.13
C LEU A 69 43.95 -18.16 -9.11
N ARG A 70 44.84 -18.25 -10.11
CA ARG A 70 44.79 -19.32 -11.11
C ARG A 70 45.67 -20.51 -10.75
N PRO A 71 45.26 -21.77 -10.96
CA PRO A 71 46.13 -22.93 -10.83
C PRO A 71 47.38 -22.80 -11.70
N GLN A 72 48.54 -23.20 -11.19
CA GLN A 72 49.75 -23.34 -12.01
C GLN A 72 49.86 -24.79 -12.49
N GLU A 73 49.78 -25.00 -13.80
CA GLU A 73 49.99 -26.32 -14.42
C GLU A 73 51.48 -26.59 -14.61
N GLU A 74 52.15 -27.14 -13.59
CA GLU A 74 53.37 -27.98 -13.76
C GLU A 74 53.86 -28.56 -12.41
N GLY A 75 53.98 -29.89 -12.34
CA GLY A 75 54.98 -30.61 -11.54
C GLY A 75 54.90 -30.57 -10.00
N ASP A 76 54.02 -31.37 -9.41
CA ASP A 76 54.16 -32.15 -8.16
C ASP A 76 54.85 -31.55 -6.90
N ARG A 77 54.83 -30.22 -6.68
CA ARG A 77 55.24 -29.63 -5.38
C ARG A 77 54.33 -28.48 -4.96
N GLN A 78 53.39 -28.81 -4.07
CA GLN A 78 52.42 -27.92 -3.40
C GLN A 78 51.46 -27.19 -4.37
N ALA A 79 50.17 -27.10 -4.00
CA ALA A 79 49.09 -26.56 -4.84
C ALA A 79 49.16 -25.02 -4.97
N LEU A 80 50.26 -24.53 -5.55
CA LEU A 80 50.56 -23.13 -5.73
C LEU A 80 49.59 -22.47 -6.72
N ARG A 81 49.20 -21.24 -6.42
CA ARG A 81 48.30 -20.43 -7.25
C ARG A 81 49.04 -19.20 -7.78
N ARG A 82 48.74 -18.79 -9.01
CA ARG A 82 49.29 -17.58 -9.63
C ARG A 82 48.33 -16.41 -9.41
N TRP A 83 48.86 -15.33 -8.85
CA TRP A 83 48.14 -14.07 -8.69
C TRP A 83 47.94 -13.37 -10.04
N HIS A 84 46.71 -12.99 -10.32
CA HIS A 84 46.33 -12.19 -11.48
C HIS A 84 45.39 -11.05 -11.04
N SER A 85 45.66 -9.84 -11.51
CA SER A 85 44.80 -8.70 -11.24
C SER A 85 44.68 -7.77 -12.46
N GLN A 86 43.48 -7.22 -12.66
CA GLN A 86 43.17 -6.28 -13.74
C GLN A 86 42.24 -5.19 -13.21
N CYS A 87 42.53 -3.94 -13.48
CA CYS A 87 41.86 -2.77 -12.92
C CYS A 87 41.72 -1.70 -14.00
N SER A 88 40.58 -1.01 -14.05
CA SER A 88 40.34 0.09 -14.99
C SER A 88 41.09 1.39 -14.64
N CYS A 89 41.92 1.39 -13.60
CA CYS A 89 42.76 2.54 -13.25
C CYS A 89 43.96 2.70 -14.20
N PRO A 90 44.61 3.89 -14.23
CA PRO A 90 45.78 4.12 -15.08
C PRO A 90 46.98 3.17 -14.84
N VAL A 91 47.03 2.52 -13.68
CA VAL A 91 48.08 1.54 -13.32
C VAL A 91 47.80 0.15 -13.92
N GLY A 92 46.55 -0.15 -14.27
CA GLY A 92 46.17 -1.41 -14.92
C GLY A 92 46.15 -2.61 -13.98
N GLY A 93 47.29 -3.12 -13.52
CA GLY A 93 47.39 -4.34 -12.70
C GLY A 93 48.23 -4.13 -11.44
N ASP A 94 48.09 -5.06 -10.49
CA ASP A 94 48.83 -5.11 -9.20
C ASP A 94 48.81 -3.79 -8.43
N CYS A 95 47.75 -3.02 -8.63
CA CYS A 95 47.62 -1.69 -8.10
C CYS A 95 47.02 -1.72 -6.69
N LYS A 96 47.03 -0.58 -6.01
CA LYS A 96 46.40 -0.44 -4.69
C LYS A 96 44.92 -0.86 -4.68
N HIS A 97 44.20 -0.71 -5.79
CA HIS A 97 42.79 -1.15 -5.88
C HIS A 97 42.67 -2.68 -5.87
N ALA A 98 43.60 -3.40 -6.51
CA ALA A 98 43.61 -4.87 -6.51
C ALA A 98 43.87 -5.41 -5.10
N VAL A 99 44.81 -4.79 -4.37
CA VAL A 99 45.03 -5.12 -2.96
C VAL A 99 43.82 -4.74 -2.10
N ALA A 100 43.17 -3.60 -2.37
CA ALA A 100 41.98 -3.18 -1.63
C ALA A 100 40.82 -4.17 -1.79
N VAL A 101 40.59 -4.70 -3.00
CA VAL A 101 39.58 -5.74 -3.26
C VAL A 101 39.94 -7.03 -2.52
N ALA A 102 41.17 -7.52 -2.61
CA ALA A 102 41.58 -8.73 -1.90
C ALA A 102 41.44 -8.59 -0.37
N ALA A 103 41.77 -7.42 0.19
CA ALA A 103 41.57 -7.12 1.61
C ALA A 103 40.09 -7.08 1.98
N ARG A 104 39.22 -6.50 1.13
CA ARG A 104 37.79 -6.44 1.37
C ARG A 104 37.13 -7.83 1.34
N VAL A 105 37.59 -8.72 0.46
CA VAL A 105 37.14 -10.12 0.42
C VAL A 105 37.48 -10.86 1.71
N ARG A 106 38.65 -10.58 2.32
CA ARG A 106 39.02 -11.14 3.64
C ARG A 106 38.10 -10.66 4.77
N GLU A 107 37.64 -9.41 4.70
CA GLU A 107 36.71 -8.84 5.69
C GLU A 107 35.28 -9.38 5.55
N LEU A 108 34.87 -9.76 4.33
CA LEU A 108 33.54 -10.25 4.02
C LEU A 108 33.41 -11.77 4.16
N ALA A 109 34.52 -12.49 4.13
CA ALA A 109 34.51 -13.91 4.45
C ALA A 109 33.99 -14.05 5.89
N PRO A 110 32.96 -14.87 6.16
CA PRO A 110 32.61 -15.20 7.52
C PRO A 110 33.90 -15.72 8.16
N THR A 111 34.30 -15.14 9.30
CA THR A 111 35.31 -15.75 10.16
C THR A 111 34.88 -17.21 10.22
N PRO A 112 35.69 -18.18 9.73
CA PRO A 112 35.32 -19.57 9.93
C PRO A 112 35.06 -19.68 11.43
N ALA A 113 33.85 -20.12 11.80
CA ALA A 113 33.64 -20.65 13.13
C ALA A 113 34.86 -21.53 13.36
N ALA A 114 35.64 -21.19 14.39
CA ALA A 114 36.84 -21.95 14.69
C ALA A 114 36.42 -23.42 14.61
N PRO A 115 37.09 -24.27 13.81
CA PRO A 115 36.82 -25.69 13.93
C PRO A 115 36.91 -26.00 15.43
N ASP A 116 35.90 -26.71 15.94
CA ASP A 116 35.89 -27.24 17.31
C ASP A 116 37.05 -28.23 17.43
N GLU A 117 38.25 -27.69 17.51
CA GLU A 117 39.43 -28.43 17.90
C GLU A 117 39.43 -28.35 19.43
N PRO A 118 39.34 -29.50 20.11
CA PRO A 118 39.28 -29.52 21.56
C PRO A 118 40.50 -28.77 22.10
N PRO A 119 40.35 -28.01 23.20
CA PRO A 119 41.47 -27.32 23.82
C PRO A 119 42.58 -28.34 24.06
N THR A 120 43.77 -28.08 23.52
CA THR A 120 44.92 -28.97 23.69
C THR A 120 45.08 -29.22 25.18
N PRO A 121 45.02 -30.48 25.65
CA PRO A 121 45.13 -30.82 27.05
C PRO A 121 46.32 -30.12 27.70
N THR A 122 46.15 -29.65 28.93
CA THR A 122 47.17 -28.88 29.67
C THR A 122 48.54 -29.58 29.73
N TRP A 123 48.56 -30.92 29.69
CA TRP A 123 49.79 -31.71 29.65
C TRP A 123 50.51 -31.69 28.29
N GLU A 124 49.78 -31.62 27.17
CA GLU A 124 50.36 -31.52 25.82
C GLU A 124 51.00 -30.14 25.60
N ARG A 125 50.38 -29.06 26.11
CA ARG A 125 50.99 -27.72 26.13
C ARG A 125 52.25 -27.65 26.99
N ALA A 126 52.28 -28.39 28.10
CA ALA A 126 53.44 -28.44 28.99
C ALA A 126 54.61 -29.24 28.39
N LEU A 127 54.33 -30.24 27.54
CA LEU A 127 55.33 -31.11 26.91
C LEU A 127 55.75 -30.67 25.49
N GLY A 128 54.93 -29.91 24.76
CA GLY A 128 55.28 -29.40 23.43
C GLY A 128 56.56 -28.56 23.42
N GLY A 129 56.76 -27.72 24.44
CA GLY A 129 57.99 -26.94 24.60
C GLY A 129 59.26 -27.76 24.93
N LEU A 130 59.12 -29.06 25.19
CA LEU A 130 60.20 -30.00 25.51
C LEU A 130 60.53 -30.96 24.36
N LEU A 131 59.70 -31.01 23.31
CA LEU A 131 59.80 -31.98 22.21
C LEU A 131 59.95 -31.34 20.81
N ASP A 132 59.86 -30.02 20.69
CA ASP A 132 60.16 -29.32 19.44
C ASP A 132 61.67 -29.11 19.28
N ASP A 133 62.28 -29.91 18.40
CA ASP A 133 63.61 -29.65 17.85
C ASP A 133 63.52 -28.55 16.76
N ASP A 134 64.37 -27.53 16.91
CA ASP A 134 64.62 -26.37 16.02
C ASP A 134 63.55 -25.26 15.90
N VAL A 135 63.48 -24.39 16.93
CA VAL A 135 63.08 -22.97 16.76
C VAL A 135 64.33 -22.09 16.59
N PRO A 136 64.42 -21.22 15.56
CA PRO A 136 65.54 -20.30 15.42
C PRO A 136 65.70 -19.40 16.66
N ARG A 137 66.93 -19.31 17.19
CA ARG A 137 67.30 -18.64 18.45
C ARG A 137 67.01 -17.12 18.57
N ASP A 138 66.36 -16.50 17.58
CA ASP A 138 66.14 -15.05 17.49
C ASP A 138 64.66 -14.62 17.66
N VAL A 139 63.77 -15.52 18.08
CA VAL A 139 62.34 -15.23 18.25
C VAL A 139 61.97 -15.02 19.72
N THR A 140 61.48 -13.83 20.08
CA THR A 140 61.03 -13.50 21.44
C THR A 140 59.53 -13.73 21.59
N PRO A 141 59.05 -14.54 22.54
CA PRO A 141 57.62 -14.71 22.76
C PRO A 141 57.00 -13.43 23.37
N VAL A 142 55.71 -13.22 23.12
CA VAL A 142 54.96 -12.05 23.58
C VAL A 142 53.83 -12.53 24.48
N GLY A 143 53.62 -11.82 25.59
CA GLY A 143 52.49 -12.01 26.49
C GLY A 143 51.57 -10.80 26.46
N LEU A 144 50.35 -10.98 26.94
CA LEU A 144 49.35 -9.92 27.06
C LEU A 144 48.91 -9.80 28.53
N LEU A 145 49.34 -8.72 29.16
CA LEU A 145 48.99 -8.38 30.53
C LEU A 145 47.60 -7.71 30.57
N ILE A 146 46.71 -8.26 31.40
CA ILE A 146 45.31 -7.85 31.59
C ILE A 146 45.17 -7.30 33.02
N GLU A 147 45.10 -5.98 33.14
CA GLU A 147 45.09 -5.28 34.43
C GLU A 147 43.75 -4.60 34.69
N PRO A 148 43.12 -4.78 35.87
CA PRO A 148 41.98 -3.98 36.26
C PRO A 148 42.41 -2.54 36.54
N THR A 149 41.59 -1.58 36.10
CA THR A 149 41.82 -0.16 36.32
C THR A 149 41.30 0.20 37.71
N THR A 150 42.17 0.15 38.72
CA THR A 150 41.85 0.67 40.05
C THR A 150 42.25 2.13 40.12
N ASP A 151 41.37 3.05 39.73
CA ASP A 151 41.60 4.49 39.96
C ASP A 151 40.52 5.07 40.89
N ARG A 152 40.79 4.97 42.20
CA ARG A 152 40.09 5.76 43.24
C ARG A 152 40.81 7.09 43.52
N THR A 153 41.84 7.44 42.75
CA THR A 153 42.59 8.68 42.95
C THR A 153 42.08 9.78 42.03
N GLY A 154 41.31 10.69 42.62
CA GLY A 154 40.63 11.78 41.94
C GLY A 154 41.55 12.65 41.07
N ARG A 155 41.40 12.51 39.75
CA ARG A 155 41.58 13.57 38.73
C ARG A 155 41.19 13.02 37.34
N ALA A 156 39.92 12.65 37.15
CA ALA A 156 39.34 12.50 35.82
C ALA A 156 38.21 13.52 35.67
N ARG A 157 38.43 14.54 34.82
CA ARG A 157 37.39 15.47 34.37
C ARG A 157 36.94 15.04 32.97
N LEU A 158 35.62 14.98 32.80
CA LEU A 158 34.87 15.07 31.53
C LEU A 158 34.86 13.82 30.64
N THR A 159 34.28 12.72 31.13
CA THR A 159 33.41 11.80 30.37
C THR A 159 32.52 11.08 31.38
N GLU A 160 31.26 10.82 31.05
CA GLU A 160 30.24 10.23 31.93
C GLU A 160 30.78 9.00 32.68
N ASP A 161 30.97 9.21 33.98
CA ASP A 161 31.57 8.30 34.94
C ASP A 161 30.57 7.19 35.29
N THR A 162 30.80 5.96 34.86
CA THR A 162 29.97 4.80 35.24
C THR A 162 30.48 4.08 36.49
N GLY A 163 31.61 4.48 37.09
CA GLY A 163 32.16 3.81 38.28
C GLY A 163 32.46 2.31 38.07
N ARG A 164 32.50 1.83 36.82
CA ARG A 164 32.68 0.41 36.46
C ARG A 164 34.17 0.07 36.41
N ALA A 165 34.54 -1.05 37.01
CA ALA A 165 35.90 -1.59 36.90
C ALA A 165 36.18 -2.04 35.44
N GLN A 166 37.20 -1.45 34.82
CA GLN A 166 37.58 -1.71 33.42
C GLN A 166 38.90 -2.49 33.33
N LEU A 167 39.06 -3.31 32.29
CA LEU A 167 40.31 -4.03 32.03
C LEU A 167 41.18 -3.31 30.98
N ARG A 168 42.49 -3.34 31.19
CA ARG A 168 43.52 -2.80 30.27
C ARG A 168 44.39 -3.92 29.74
N LEU A 169 44.67 -3.90 28.45
CA LEU A 169 45.47 -4.86 27.73
C LEU A 169 46.82 -4.23 27.35
N ARG A 170 47.92 -4.85 27.77
CA ARG A 170 49.29 -4.37 27.51
C ARG A 170 50.20 -5.51 27.04
N PRO A 171 50.89 -5.39 25.89
CA PRO A 171 51.89 -6.33 25.46
C PRO A 171 53.08 -6.33 26.42
N VAL A 172 53.61 -7.51 26.73
CA VAL A 172 54.78 -7.71 27.59
C VAL A 172 55.70 -8.77 26.98
N VAL A 173 56.98 -8.75 27.35
CA VAL A 173 57.98 -9.75 26.93
C VAL A 173 58.69 -10.35 28.15
N PRO A 174 59.27 -11.57 28.06
CA PRO A 174 60.03 -12.15 29.15
C PRO A 174 61.28 -11.32 29.46
N GLY A 175 61.51 -11.04 30.74
CA GLY A 175 62.75 -10.44 31.22
C GLY A 175 63.84 -11.48 31.47
N VAL A 176 65.09 -11.02 31.56
CA VAL A 176 66.29 -11.87 31.75
C VAL A 176 66.26 -12.70 33.04
N ARG A 177 65.44 -12.31 34.03
CA ARG A 177 65.28 -12.98 35.33
C ARG A 177 64.00 -13.82 35.42
N GLY A 178 63.33 -14.10 34.30
CA GLY A 178 62.13 -14.95 34.24
C GLY A 178 60.79 -14.22 34.48
N ALA A 179 60.79 -13.02 35.07
CA ALA A 179 59.59 -12.20 35.19
C ALA A 179 59.27 -11.44 33.89
N TRP A 180 58.00 -11.19 33.62
CA TRP A 180 57.56 -10.40 32.46
C TRP A 180 57.84 -8.92 32.67
N ILE A 181 58.21 -8.21 31.60
CA ILE A 181 58.51 -6.77 31.63
C ILE A 181 57.64 -6.01 30.62
N ARG A 182 57.27 -4.78 31.00
CA ARG A 182 56.48 -3.86 30.16
C ARG A 182 57.32 -3.13 29.10
N THR A 183 58.64 -3.14 29.22
CA THR A 183 59.57 -2.45 28.30
C THR A 183 60.11 -3.41 27.26
N GLY A 184 60.24 -2.96 26.01
CA GLY A 184 60.77 -3.76 24.90
C GLY A 184 59.71 -4.20 23.88
N VAL A 185 58.43 -3.99 24.17
CA VAL A 185 57.31 -4.22 23.25
C VAL A 185 56.25 -3.14 23.47
N SER A 186 55.53 -2.78 22.42
CA SER A 186 54.42 -1.81 22.50
C SER A 186 53.34 -2.13 21.47
N TRP A 187 52.13 -1.62 21.65
CA TRP A 187 51.05 -1.77 20.66
C TRP A 187 51.42 -1.17 19.28
N GLU A 188 52.32 -0.20 19.23
CA GLU A 188 52.85 0.36 17.97
C GLU A 188 53.57 -0.71 17.12
N SER A 189 54.12 -1.74 17.77
CA SER A 189 54.82 -2.86 17.11
C SER A 189 53.88 -3.73 16.29
N PHE A 190 52.58 -3.75 16.62
CA PHE A 190 51.56 -4.59 15.99
C PHE A 190 50.57 -3.79 15.15
N ALA A 191 50.47 -2.47 15.36
CA ALA A 191 49.48 -1.63 14.70
C ALA A 191 49.95 -1.08 13.33
N GLY A 192 50.60 -1.89 12.50
CA GLY A 192 51.00 -1.46 11.15
C GLY A 192 52.38 -0.80 11.07
N GLY A 193 53.41 -1.58 11.40
CA GLY A 193 54.65 -1.72 10.62
C GLY A 193 55.48 -0.49 10.25
N TYR A 194 55.29 0.69 10.85
CA TYR A 194 56.05 1.89 10.46
C TYR A 194 57.28 2.17 11.32
N TYR A 195 57.44 1.52 12.47
CA TYR A 195 58.64 1.66 13.31
C TYR A 195 59.00 0.35 14.00
N GLY A 196 59.52 -0.61 13.24
CA GLY A 196 60.32 -1.69 13.82
C GLY A 196 61.62 -1.12 14.37
N TYR A 197 61.58 -0.51 15.56
CA TYR A 197 62.79 -0.19 16.32
C TYR A 197 63.41 -1.51 16.81
N GLY A 198 64.29 -2.08 15.98
CA GLY A 198 65.37 -2.98 16.40
C GLY A 198 65.05 -4.48 16.39
N ARG A 199 65.98 -5.24 15.78
CA ARG A 199 66.51 -6.61 16.04
C ARG A 199 65.66 -7.74 16.69
N VAL A 200 64.43 -7.51 17.13
CA VAL A 200 63.61 -8.50 17.84
C VAL A 200 62.59 -9.05 16.86
N THR A 201 62.67 -10.36 16.59
CA THR A 201 61.70 -11.07 15.79
C THR A 201 60.65 -11.69 16.73
N TYR A 202 59.37 -11.53 16.41
CA TYR A 202 58.27 -12.16 17.17
C TYR A 202 57.69 -13.33 16.36
N PRO A 203 57.06 -14.33 17.00
CA PRO A 203 56.36 -15.39 16.26
C PRO A 203 55.27 -14.80 15.36
N GLU A 204 55.17 -15.30 14.13
CA GLU A 204 54.21 -14.78 13.13
C GLU A 204 52.76 -14.86 13.65
N ALA A 205 52.40 -15.98 14.28
CA ALA A 205 51.09 -16.16 14.91
C ALA A 205 50.79 -15.12 16.02
N HIS A 206 51.79 -14.71 16.80
CA HIS A 206 51.63 -13.69 17.84
C HIS A 206 51.42 -12.31 17.20
N VAL A 207 52.19 -12.00 16.15
CA VAL A 207 52.08 -10.74 15.42
C VAL A 207 50.67 -10.61 14.82
N ASP A 208 50.17 -11.66 14.16
CA ASP A 208 48.85 -11.65 13.55
C ASP A 208 47.73 -11.46 14.59
N ALA A 209 47.77 -12.23 15.69
CA ALA A 209 46.78 -12.13 16.74
C ALA A 209 46.75 -10.75 17.43
N LEU A 210 47.93 -10.19 17.75
CA LEU A 210 48.03 -8.86 18.37
C LEU A 210 47.73 -7.72 17.39
N THR A 211 48.01 -7.91 16.09
CA THR A 211 47.58 -6.98 15.04
C THR A 211 46.06 -6.92 14.98
N ALA A 212 45.37 -8.06 15.06
CA ALA A 212 43.91 -8.10 15.08
C ALA A 212 43.31 -7.33 16.29
N VAL A 213 43.93 -7.45 17.47
CA VAL A 213 43.54 -6.68 18.67
C VAL A 213 43.79 -5.18 18.47
N ALA A 214 44.96 -4.80 17.97
CA ALA A 214 45.32 -3.41 17.71
C ALA A 214 44.38 -2.75 16.67
N ASP A 215 44.03 -3.48 15.63
CA ASP A 215 43.09 -3.01 14.61
C ASP A 215 41.67 -2.88 15.15
N ALA A 216 41.22 -3.80 16.03
CA ALA A 216 39.92 -3.68 16.69
C ALA A 216 39.81 -2.41 17.54
N HIS A 217 40.88 -2.07 18.29
CA HIS A 217 40.95 -0.82 19.02
C HIS A 217 40.87 0.42 18.13
N ARG A 218 41.58 0.42 17.00
CA ARG A 218 41.56 1.55 16.06
C ARG A 218 40.20 1.74 15.39
N ARG A 219 39.44 0.66 15.15
CA ARG A 219 38.08 0.74 14.61
C ARG A 219 37.09 1.40 15.57
N SER A 220 37.25 1.18 16.88
CA SER A 220 36.29 1.68 17.89
C SER A 220 36.55 3.13 18.29
N VAL A 221 37.80 3.57 18.39
CA VAL A 221 38.18 4.93 18.79
C VAL A 221 38.11 5.85 17.56
N ARG A 222 36.90 6.24 17.16
CA ARG A 222 36.60 7.13 16.01
C ARG A 222 37.09 8.59 16.15
N ALA A 223 38.01 8.90 17.05
CA ALA A 223 38.44 10.27 17.34
C ALA A 223 39.77 10.63 16.66
N TYR A 224 39.69 11.42 15.57
CA TYR A 224 40.71 12.33 15.03
C TYR A 224 42.20 11.89 15.03
N GLY A 225 42.68 11.51 13.84
CA GLY A 225 44.08 11.70 13.45
C GLY A 225 45.00 10.49 13.59
N TYR A 226 46.16 10.58 12.93
CA TYR A 226 47.30 9.66 13.01
C TYR A 226 47.90 9.63 14.45
N GLY A 227 47.12 9.19 15.44
CA GLY A 227 47.55 9.08 16.82
C GLY A 227 48.44 7.86 17.05
N ARG A 228 49.47 8.03 17.88
CA ARG A 228 50.32 6.94 18.39
C ARG A 228 49.46 5.93 19.16
N MET A 229 49.76 4.64 19.06
CA MET A 229 49.08 3.63 19.88
C MET A 229 49.31 3.91 21.37
N PRO A 230 48.29 3.72 22.23
CA PRO A 230 48.47 3.85 23.67
C PRO A 230 49.33 2.71 24.21
N ASP A 231 49.98 2.93 25.36
CA ASP A 231 50.78 1.89 26.02
C ASP A 231 49.93 0.73 26.56
N ALA A 232 48.62 0.94 26.73
CA ALA A 232 47.65 -0.10 27.07
C ALA A 232 46.28 0.26 26.47
N ILE A 233 45.58 -0.74 25.94
CA ILE A 233 44.26 -0.62 25.31
C ILE A 233 43.18 -0.96 26.35
N LEU A 234 42.15 -0.14 26.48
CA LEU A 234 40.97 -0.50 27.28
C LEU A 234 40.16 -1.59 26.56
N LEU A 235 39.74 -2.61 27.29
CA LEU A 235 39.02 -3.75 26.75
C LEU A 235 37.69 -3.32 26.09
N ASP A 236 36.99 -2.35 26.69
CA ASP A 236 35.76 -1.76 26.15
C ASP A 236 35.93 -1.18 24.74
N HIS A 237 37.17 -0.82 24.37
CA HIS A 237 37.49 -0.30 23.05
C HIS A 237 37.74 -1.40 22.01
N LEU A 238 37.57 -2.68 22.31
CA LEU A 238 37.72 -3.72 21.29
C LEU A 238 36.40 -4.05 20.55
N GLY A 239 35.27 -3.51 21.01
CA GLY A 239 33.95 -3.79 20.45
C GLY A 239 33.46 -5.22 20.74
N ALA A 240 32.38 -5.64 20.08
CA ALA A 240 31.67 -6.89 20.42
C ALA A 240 32.48 -8.18 20.24
N GLY A 241 33.57 -8.16 19.47
CA GLY A 241 34.41 -9.33 19.17
C GLY A 241 35.58 -9.54 20.12
N TRP A 242 35.67 -8.81 21.23
CA TRP A 242 36.86 -8.80 22.09
C TRP A 242 37.22 -10.17 22.68
N VAL A 243 36.22 -10.97 23.08
CA VAL A 243 36.45 -12.32 23.64
C VAL A 243 37.10 -13.22 22.59
N SER A 244 36.59 -13.19 21.35
CA SER A 244 37.12 -13.97 20.23
C SER A 244 38.55 -13.57 19.89
N LEU A 245 38.87 -12.27 19.96
CA LEU A 245 40.23 -11.77 19.74
C LEU A 245 41.21 -12.27 20.81
N LEU A 246 40.82 -12.25 22.09
CA LEU A 246 41.67 -12.75 23.17
C LEU A 246 41.82 -14.28 23.14
N ARG A 247 40.76 -15.02 22.79
CA ARG A 247 40.85 -16.47 22.54
C ARG A 247 41.75 -16.80 21.35
N ALA A 248 41.75 -15.97 20.30
CA ALA A 248 42.66 -16.15 19.17
C ALA A 248 44.11 -15.88 19.57
N ALA A 249 44.36 -14.88 20.43
CA ALA A 249 45.69 -14.61 20.97
C ALA A 249 46.22 -15.75 21.85
N ASP A 250 45.38 -16.27 22.75
CA ASP A 250 45.73 -17.42 23.61
C ASP A 250 46.07 -18.67 22.77
N ARG A 251 45.24 -19.01 21.77
CA ARG A 251 45.49 -20.11 20.84
C ARG A 251 46.74 -19.91 19.97
N ALA A 252 47.07 -18.66 19.64
CA ALA A 252 48.28 -18.34 18.90
C ALA A 252 49.56 -18.48 19.75
N GLY A 253 49.46 -18.76 21.05
CA GLY A 253 50.58 -18.89 21.98
C GLY A 253 50.93 -17.61 22.74
N VAL A 254 50.13 -16.54 22.61
CA VAL A 254 50.31 -15.31 23.38
C VAL A 254 49.84 -15.57 24.81
N ARG A 255 50.78 -15.60 25.76
CA ARG A 255 50.45 -15.87 27.17
C ARG A 255 49.62 -14.73 27.76
N LEU A 256 48.38 -15.02 28.16
CA LEU A 256 47.52 -14.07 28.88
C LEU A 256 47.91 -14.05 30.37
N LEU A 257 48.06 -12.86 30.94
CA LEU A 257 48.63 -12.66 32.28
C LEU A 257 47.78 -11.69 33.09
N THR A 258 47.58 -11.94 34.38
CA THR A 258 46.96 -10.96 35.31
C THR A 258 48.00 -10.22 36.17
N ASP A 259 49.24 -10.72 36.21
CA ASP A 259 50.39 -10.12 36.90
C ASP A 259 51.69 -10.28 36.09
N LEU A 260 52.76 -9.59 36.49
CA LEU A 260 54.08 -9.70 35.84
C LEU A 260 54.92 -10.89 36.31
N THR A 261 54.54 -11.52 37.43
CA THR A 261 55.23 -12.71 37.97
C THR A 261 54.90 -13.97 37.16
N GLY A 262 53.82 -13.93 36.37
CA GLY A 262 53.33 -15.05 35.58
C GLY A 262 52.62 -16.11 36.42
N SER A 263 52.21 -15.74 37.63
CA SER A 263 51.55 -16.62 38.61
C SER A 263 50.03 -16.62 38.49
N GLY A 264 49.43 -15.53 38.02
CA GLY A 264 48.00 -15.43 37.87
C GLY A 264 47.50 -15.98 36.54
N ASP A 265 46.33 -16.63 36.60
CA ASP A 265 45.74 -17.34 35.47
C ASP A 265 44.59 -16.54 34.83
N VAL A 266 44.43 -16.73 33.51
CA VAL A 266 43.29 -16.22 32.74
C VAL A 266 42.56 -17.41 32.14
N ALA A 267 41.26 -17.50 32.41
CA ALA A 267 40.39 -18.53 31.87
C ALA A 267 39.27 -17.91 31.02
N PHE A 268 38.74 -18.69 30.09
CA PHE A 268 37.55 -18.31 29.33
C PHE A 268 36.36 -19.13 29.79
N ALA A 269 35.22 -18.48 30.03
CA ALA A 269 33.96 -19.15 30.29
C ALA A 269 33.63 -20.11 29.13
N PRO A 270 33.27 -21.38 29.38
CA PRO A 270 33.02 -22.34 28.31
C PRO A 270 31.82 -21.92 27.46
N ASP A 271 30.73 -21.53 28.13
CA ASP A 271 29.48 -21.10 27.51
C ASP A 271 29.28 -19.58 27.62
N PRO A 272 28.64 -18.94 26.63
CA PRO A 272 28.23 -17.55 26.73
C PRO A 272 27.15 -17.39 27.80
N ALA A 273 27.19 -16.28 28.54
CA ALA A 273 26.14 -15.98 29.49
C ALA A 273 24.89 -15.44 28.77
N GLU A 274 23.73 -15.88 29.23
CA GLU A 274 22.45 -15.53 28.65
C GLU A 274 21.60 -14.77 29.66
N LEU A 275 20.82 -13.80 29.18
CA LEU A 275 19.81 -13.17 30.01
C LEU A 275 18.63 -14.14 30.19
N VAL A 276 18.37 -14.51 31.43
CA VAL A 276 17.29 -15.43 31.80
C VAL A 276 16.28 -14.71 32.68
N VAL A 277 15.01 -15.04 32.52
CA VAL A 277 13.97 -14.73 33.50
C VAL A 277 13.42 -16.03 34.04
N ASP A 278 13.74 -16.31 35.29
CA ASP A 278 13.19 -17.45 36.00
C ASP A 278 11.85 -17.06 36.62
N ILE A 279 10.81 -17.87 36.42
CA ILE A 279 9.47 -17.65 36.97
C ILE A 279 9.22 -18.68 38.06
N GLU A 280 8.90 -18.20 39.26
CA GLU A 280 8.56 -19.02 40.43
C GLU A 280 7.12 -18.73 40.85
N ARG A 281 6.38 -19.77 41.21
CA ARG A 281 5.02 -19.64 41.74
C ARG A 281 5.09 -19.18 43.20
N THR A 282 4.31 -18.15 43.53
CA THR A 282 4.18 -17.64 44.90
C THR A 282 2.76 -17.86 45.41
N ASP A 283 2.54 -17.73 46.72
CA ASP A 283 1.22 -17.91 47.34
C ASP A 283 0.16 -16.93 46.77
N ASP A 284 0.60 -15.77 46.28
CA ASP A 284 -0.25 -14.68 45.76
C ASP A 284 -0.18 -14.50 44.22
N GLY A 285 0.52 -15.39 43.50
CA GLY A 285 0.70 -15.28 42.05
C GLY A 285 2.00 -15.90 41.54
N ALA A 286 2.87 -15.10 40.94
CA ALA A 286 4.17 -15.54 40.45
C ALA A 286 5.23 -14.43 40.52
N ALA A 287 6.46 -14.79 40.86
CA ALA A 287 7.61 -13.90 40.87
C ALA A 287 8.50 -14.15 39.65
N LEU A 288 8.93 -13.08 38.99
CA LEU A 288 9.87 -13.09 37.87
C LEU A 288 11.23 -12.64 38.38
N HIS A 289 12.26 -13.43 38.10
CA HIS A 289 13.64 -13.19 38.52
C HIS A 289 14.54 -13.03 37.29
N PRO A 290 14.67 -11.81 36.74
CA PRO A 290 15.66 -11.50 35.72
C PRO A 290 17.08 -11.66 36.28
N ARG A 291 17.92 -12.46 35.62
CA ARG A 291 19.33 -12.64 35.96
C ARG A 291 20.17 -13.00 34.75
N LEU A 292 21.48 -12.79 34.85
CA LEU A 292 22.42 -13.39 33.90
C LEU A 292 22.74 -14.81 34.37
N ASP A 293 22.49 -15.78 33.51
CA ASP A 293 22.87 -17.17 33.73
C ASP A 293 24.37 -17.30 33.45
N LEU A 294 25.15 -17.03 34.50
CA LEU A 294 26.60 -17.10 34.49
C LEU A 294 27.03 -18.53 34.85
N PRO A 295 28.16 -19.03 34.31
CA PRO A 295 28.70 -20.35 34.64
C PRO A 295 29.32 -20.43 36.06
N VAL A 296 29.01 -19.49 36.96
CA VAL A 296 29.54 -19.41 38.32
C VAL A 296 28.43 -19.31 39.37
N GLY A 297 28.74 -19.66 40.62
CA GLY A 297 27.81 -19.58 41.73
C GLY A 297 27.33 -18.15 42.05
N PRO A 298 26.14 -18.00 42.65
CA PRO A 298 25.61 -16.70 43.05
C PRO A 298 26.53 -16.01 44.08
N GLY A 299 26.76 -14.70 43.91
CA GLY A 299 27.56 -13.87 44.83
C GLY A 299 28.96 -13.48 44.34
N THR A 300 29.35 -13.86 43.12
CA THR A 300 30.64 -13.47 42.52
C THR A 300 30.53 -12.10 41.86
N ASP A 301 31.42 -11.16 42.21
CA ASP A 301 31.47 -9.82 41.62
C ASP A 301 31.72 -9.90 40.10
N THR A 302 30.67 -9.66 39.31
CA THR A 302 30.68 -9.75 37.85
C THR A 302 30.62 -8.36 37.23
N HIS A 303 31.49 -8.09 36.26
CA HIS A 303 31.61 -6.81 35.60
C HIS A 303 31.34 -6.93 34.10
N LEU A 304 30.42 -6.12 33.58
CA LEU A 304 30.06 -6.09 32.16
C LEU A 304 31.04 -5.25 31.34
N VAL A 305 31.33 -5.68 30.12
CA VAL A 305 32.28 -5.06 29.19
C VAL A 305 31.57 -4.50 27.95
N GLY A 306 31.86 -3.24 27.63
CA GLY A 306 31.32 -2.53 26.46
C GLY A 306 30.00 -1.77 26.68
N SER A 307 29.62 -0.97 25.67
CA SER A 307 28.36 -0.23 25.61
C SER A 307 27.78 -0.31 24.18
N PRO A 308 26.72 -1.11 23.92
CA PRO A 308 26.05 -2.03 24.86
C PRO A 308 26.99 -3.15 25.34
N ALA A 309 26.69 -3.76 26.49
CA ALA A 309 27.53 -4.82 27.03
C ALA A 309 27.53 -6.04 26.11
N THR A 310 28.70 -6.61 25.84
CA THR A 310 28.87 -7.73 24.89
C THR A 310 29.57 -8.94 25.52
N GLY A 311 30.10 -8.75 26.73
CA GLY A 311 30.73 -9.79 27.51
C GLY A 311 30.83 -9.37 28.97
N PHE A 312 31.46 -10.21 29.76
CA PHE A 312 31.68 -10.01 31.18
C PHE A 312 33.08 -10.49 31.58
N TRP A 313 33.52 -10.03 32.74
CA TRP A 313 34.64 -10.62 33.46
C TRP A 313 34.28 -10.75 34.94
N LEU A 314 34.88 -11.74 35.58
CA LEU A 314 34.76 -11.97 37.01
C LEU A 314 36.08 -12.51 37.54
N ARG A 315 36.27 -12.40 38.86
CA ARG A 315 37.44 -12.94 39.54
C ARG A 315 37.03 -14.11 40.41
N ASP A 316 37.58 -15.28 40.12
CA ASP A 316 37.40 -16.50 40.89
C ASP A 316 38.76 -16.87 41.50
N ASP A 317 38.93 -16.58 42.79
CA ASP A 317 40.21 -16.62 43.51
C ASP A 317 41.34 -15.85 42.76
N ASP A 318 42.34 -16.59 42.27
CA ASP A 318 43.49 -16.06 41.52
C ASP A 318 43.31 -16.08 40.00
N THR A 319 42.16 -16.55 39.51
CA THR A 319 41.85 -16.68 38.08
C THR A 319 40.93 -15.55 37.60
N LEU A 320 41.33 -14.87 36.53
CA LEU A 320 40.47 -13.92 35.81
C LEU A 320 39.67 -14.68 34.75
N VAL A 321 38.35 -14.75 34.91
CA VAL A 321 37.46 -15.43 33.95
C VAL A 321 36.85 -14.41 33.00
N LEU A 322 36.99 -14.64 31.70
CA LEU A 322 36.48 -13.80 30.62
C LEU A 322 35.37 -14.53 29.86
N GLY A 323 34.22 -13.89 29.65
CA GLY A 323 33.08 -14.51 28.95
C GLY A 323 32.35 -13.57 28.00
N SER A 324 31.67 -14.15 27.02
CA SER A 324 30.80 -13.43 26.09
C SER A 324 29.34 -13.49 26.55
N LEU A 325 28.52 -12.52 26.13
CA LEU A 325 27.07 -12.63 26.20
C LEU A 325 26.54 -13.22 24.89
N THR A 326 25.51 -14.07 24.97
CA THR A 326 24.85 -14.63 23.77
C THR A 326 24.28 -13.53 22.88
N GLU A 327 23.69 -12.51 23.50
CA GLU A 327 23.21 -11.30 22.83
C GLU A 327 23.72 -10.05 23.58
N PRO A 328 23.99 -8.94 22.87
CA PRO A 328 24.35 -7.69 23.52
C PRO A 328 23.25 -7.22 24.47
N LEU A 329 23.66 -6.77 25.65
CA LEU A 329 22.77 -6.20 26.65
C LEU A 329 22.44 -4.75 26.27
N ASP A 330 21.45 -4.61 25.39
CA ASP A 330 20.92 -3.31 24.97
C ASP A 330 20.22 -2.59 26.15
N GLY A 331 19.86 -1.31 25.97
CA GLY A 331 19.24 -0.53 27.04
C GLY A 331 17.90 -1.09 27.55
N THR A 332 17.25 -1.99 26.81
CA THR A 332 16.01 -2.64 27.25
C THR A 332 16.30 -3.89 28.08
N ARG A 333 17.25 -4.73 27.64
CA ARG A 333 17.73 -5.88 28.41
C ARG A 333 18.42 -5.47 29.71
N GLN A 334 19.17 -4.37 29.70
CA GLN A 334 19.74 -3.77 30.91
C GLN A 334 18.65 -3.34 31.89
N ARG A 335 17.62 -2.62 31.41
CA ARG A 335 16.47 -2.24 32.25
C ARG A 335 15.73 -3.45 32.82
N LEU A 336 15.64 -4.55 32.07
CA LEU A 336 15.05 -5.79 32.55
C LEU A 336 15.85 -6.40 33.72
N LEU A 337 17.18 -6.37 33.68
CA LEU A 337 18.01 -6.76 34.83
C LEU A 337 17.87 -5.79 36.00
N ASP A 338 17.84 -4.49 35.73
CA ASP A 338 17.78 -3.45 36.76
C ASP A 338 16.42 -3.40 37.48
N LEU A 339 15.36 -3.96 36.88
CA LEU A 339 14.03 -4.07 37.50
C LEU A 339 14.04 -4.96 38.76
N GLY A 340 14.98 -5.88 38.88
CA GLY A 340 15.00 -6.86 39.97
C GLY A 340 13.79 -7.81 39.92
N VAL A 341 13.39 -8.32 41.08
CA VAL A 341 12.26 -9.26 41.18
C VAL A 341 10.94 -8.54 40.91
N VAL A 342 10.13 -9.07 40.00
CA VAL A 342 8.81 -8.52 39.63
C VAL A 342 7.71 -9.51 40.04
N GLU A 343 6.77 -9.07 40.85
CA GLU A 343 5.60 -9.86 41.26
C GLU A 343 4.44 -9.66 40.27
N VAL A 344 3.85 -10.76 39.81
CA VAL A 344 2.62 -10.81 39.00
C VAL A 344 1.50 -11.42 39.85
N PRO A 345 0.50 -10.63 40.26
CA PRO A 345 -0.62 -11.13 41.05
C PRO A 345 -1.42 -12.19 40.30
N GLU A 346 -2.05 -13.11 41.04
CA GLU A 346 -2.81 -14.22 40.45
C GLU A 346 -3.94 -13.75 39.50
N ALA A 347 -4.61 -12.67 39.85
CA ALA A 347 -5.68 -12.08 39.03
C ALA A 347 -5.18 -11.61 37.65
N ASP A 348 -3.90 -11.26 37.54
CA ASP A 348 -3.28 -10.75 36.31
C ASP A 348 -2.50 -11.83 35.54
N TRP A 349 -2.34 -13.04 36.09
CA TRP A 349 -1.53 -14.12 35.51
C TRP A 349 -1.98 -14.51 34.09
N ALA A 350 -3.29 -14.68 33.89
CA ALA A 350 -3.87 -14.99 32.58
C ALA A 350 -3.62 -13.88 31.56
N ARG A 351 -3.67 -12.61 31.98
CA ARG A 351 -3.36 -11.48 31.10
C ARG A 351 -1.87 -11.46 30.78
N PHE A 352 -1.01 -11.60 31.78
CA PHE A 352 0.45 -11.60 31.63
C PHE A 352 0.93 -12.66 30.63
N THR A 353 0.47 -13.89 30.78
CA THR A 353 0.84 -15.02 29.91
C THR A 353 0.48 -14.80 28.44
N VAL A 354 -0.66 -14.15 28.17
CA VAL A 354 -1.09 -13.85 26.79
C VAL A 354 -0.37 -12.64 26.21
N THR A 355 -0.22 -11.56 26.99
CA THR A 355 0.17 -10.25 26.47
C THR A 355 1.64 -9.89 26.65
N HIS A 356 2.30 -10.38 27.72
CA HIS A 356 3.65 -9.94 28.10
C HIS A 356 4.69 -11.07 28.03
N LEU A 357 4.31 -12.31 28.33
CA LEU A 357 5.22 -13.47 28.29
C LEU A 357 5.87 -13.70 26.89
N PRO A 358 5.16 -13.57 25.76
CA PRO A 358 5.80 -13.67 24.45
C PRO A 358 6.86 -12.60 24.21
N GLY A 359 6.59 -11.36 24.64
CA GLY A 359 7.55 -10.25 24.57
C GLY A 359 8.78 -10.49 25.44
N LEU A 360 8.58 -11.06 26.63
CA LEU A 360 9.65 -11.43 27.55
C LEU A 360 10.55 -12.51 26.95
N ARG A 361 9.96 -13.57 26.35
CA ARG A 361 10.69 -14.66 25.67
C ARG A 361 11.54 -14.20 24.48
N ARG A 362 11.19 -13.07 23.85
CA ARG A 362 12.01 -12.46 22.79
C ARG A 362 13.21 -11.68 23.32
N LYS A 363 13.21 -11.31 24.61
CA LYS A 363 14.25 -10.48 25.24
C LYS A 363 15.18 -11.26 26.15
N ALA A 364 14.68 -12.36 26.72
CA ALA A 364 15.38 -13.22 27.66
C ALA A 364 14.87 -14.66 27.50
N ARG A 365 15.72 -15.63 27.82
CA ARG A 365 15.28 -17.01 27.96
C ARG A 365 14.43 -17.14 29.20
N VAL A 366 13.18 -17.60 29.05
CA VAL A 366 12.26 -17.75 30.19
C VAL A 366 12.25 -19.20 30.65
N ARG A 367 12.46 -19.44 31.94
CA ARG A 367 12.38 -20.78 32.57
C ARG A 367 11.35 -20.75 33.69
N SER A 368 10.71 -21.89 33.93
CA SER A 368 9.91 -22.09 35.14
C SER A 368 10.75 -22.81 36.19
N LEU A 369 10.83 -22.25 37.40
CA LEU A 369 11.41 -22.94 38.57
C LEU A 369 10.36 -23.80 39.30
N SER A 370 9.08 -23.61 38.98
CA SER A 370 7.97 -24.38 39.53
C SER A 370 7.50 -25.44 38.51
N PRO A 371 7.72 -26.74 38.75
CA PRO A 371 7.35 -27.80 37.80
C PRO A 371 5.86 -27.85 37.47
N GLU A 372 5.02 -27.36 38.37
CA GLU A 372 3.56 -27.30 38.22
C GLU A 372 3.09 -26.16 37.31
N LEU A 373 3.98 -25.21 36.99
CA LEU A 373 3.68 -24.05 36.19
C LEU A 373 4.02 -24.33 34.71
N GLU A 374 3.02 -24.75 33.94
CA GLU A 374 3.14 -24.86 32.49
C GLU A 374 3.12 -23.47 31.85
N LEU A 375 4.24 -23.08 31.24
CA LEU A 375 4.34 -21.82 30.51
C LEU A 375 3.88 -22.03 29.06
N PRO A 376 2.73 -21.47 28.64
CA PRO A 376 2.16 -21.72 27.30
C PRO A 376 3.16 -21.35 26.21
N GLU A 377 3.27 -22.15 25.14
CA GLU A 377 4.15 -21.86 24.01
C GLU A 377 3.74 -20.55 23.32
N ALA A 378 4.75 -19.79 22.87
CA ALA A 378 4.49 -18.53 22.19
C ALA A 378 4.01 -18.83 20.76
N VAL A 379 2.70 -18.69 20.52
CA VAL A 379 2.14 -18.80 19.17
C VAL A 379 2.65 -17.60 18.34
N PRO A 380 3.35 -17.83 17.21
CA PRO A 380 3.82 -16.74 16.36
C PRO A 380 2.63 -15.94 15.81
N PRO A 381 2.80 -14.63 15.54
CA PRO A 381 1.75 -13.86 14.90
C PRO A 381 1.44 -14.42 13.50
N ARG A 382 0.19 -14.28 13.09
CA ARG A 382 -0.25 -14.53 11.72
C ARG A 382 -0.64 -13.22 11.08
N LEU A 383 -0.39 -13.08 9.77
CA LEU A 383 -0.93 -11.96 9.02
C LEU A 383 -2.45 -12.12 9.00
N HIS A 384 -3.19 -11.03 9.08
CA HIS A 384 -4.65 -11.05 9.13
C HIS A 384 -5.21 -10.09 8.08
N LEU A 385 -6.22 -10.56 7.34
CA LEU A 385 -6.98 -9.81 6.37
C LEU A 385 -8.46 -9.87 6.75
N ALA A 386 -9.05 -8.73 7.10
CA ALA A 386 -10.50 -8.61 7.18
C ALA A 386 -11.05 -8.12 5.85
N VAL A 387 -11.97 -8.89 5.27
CA VAL A 387 -12.69 -8.57 4.03
C VAL A 387 -14.14 -8.26 4.38
N THR A 388 -14.61 -7.06 4.08
CA THR A 388 -16.03 -6.68 4.23
C THR A 388 -16.62 -6.45 2.85
N VAL A 389 -17.62 -7.25 2.48
CA VAL A 389 -18.33 -7.11 1.21
C VAL A 389 -19.58 -6.25 1.41
N GLU A 390 -19.71 -5.19 0.60
CA GLU A 390 -20.82 -4.24 0.61
C GLU A 390 -21.63 -4.35 -0.71
N PRO A 391 -22.93 -3.97 -0.71
CA PRO A 391 -23.73 -3.92 -1.93
C PRO A 391 -23.13 -3.03 -3.03
N GLY A 392 -23.42 -3.37 -4.29
CA GLY A 392 -22.97 -2.62 -5.47
C GLY A 392 -21.49 -2.84 -5.83
N HIS A 393 -21.00 -4.08 -5.68
CA HIS A 393 -19.61 -4.49 -5.97
C HIS A 393 -18.59 -3.59 -5.28
N ARG A 394 -18.72 -3.49 -3.95
CA ARG A 394 -17.80 -2.75 -3.10
C ARG A 394 -17.19 -3.70 -2.08
N THR A 395 -15.87 -3.67 -1.98
CA THR A 395 -15.13 -4.54 -1.05
C THR A 395 -14.13 -3.71 -0.27
N HIS A 396 -14.18 -3.84 1.04
CA HIS A 396 -13.29 -3.15 1.96
C HIS A 396 -12.34 -4.15 2.63
N LEU A 397 -11.05 -3.82 2.63
CA LEU A 397 -9.98 -4.67 3.12
C LEU A 397 -9.21 -3.95 4.22
N GLU A 398 -9.04 -4.62 5.34
CA GLU A 398 -8.22 -4.14 6.45
C GLU A 398 -7.15 -5.18 6.78
N TRP A 399 -5.89 -4.77 6.69
CA TRP A 399 -4.75 -5.60 7.04
C TRP A 399 -4.33 -5.42 8.50
N GLY A 400 -3.90 -6.51 9.12
CA GLY A 400 -3.40 -6.51 10.48
C GLY A 400 -2.63 -7.77 10.83
N PHE A 401 -2.42 -7.97 12.13
CA PHE A 401 -1.76 -9.14 12.69
C PHE A 401 -2.63 -9.71 13.80
N ARG A 402 -2.69 -11.04 13.87
CA ARG A 402 -3.38 -11.77 14.94
C ARG A 402 -2.36 -12.48 15.84
N TYR A 403 -2.44 -12.20 17.13
CA TYR A 403 -1.58 -12.79 18.16
C TYR A 403 -2.38 -13.69 19.10
N GLY A 404 -1.86 -14.87 19.43
CA GLY A 404 -2.53 -15.81 20.34
C GLY A 404 -3.50 -16.78 19.67
N GLY A 405 -3.34 -17.04 18.36
CA GLY A 405 -4.15 -17.98 17.59
C GLY A 405 -5.49 -17.39 17.10
N ALA A 406 -6.44 -18.25 16.71
CA ALA A 406 -7.66 -17.86 15.99
C ALA A 406 -8.60 -16.90 16.74
N LYS A 407 -8.66 -16.98 18.08
CA LYS A 407 -9.42 -16.02 18.93
C LYS A 407 -8.52 -14.96 19.57
N GLY A 408 -7.35 -14.77 18.98
CA GLY A 408 -6.32 -13.86 19.43
C GLY A 408 -6.69 -12.38 19.33
N VAL A 409 -5.80 -11.54 19.86
CA VAL A 409 -5.91 -10.09 19.75
C VAL A 409 -5.48 -9.66 18.35
N ARG A 410 -6.25 -8.76 17.74
CA ARG A 410 -5.97 -8.18 16.43
C ARG A 410 -5.31 -6.81 16.58
N VAL A 411 -4.26 -6.59 15.81
CA VAL A 411 -3.53 -5.32 15.75
C VAL A 411 -3.50 -4.84 14.30
N ALA A 412 -3.93 -3.60 14.06
CA ALA A 412 -3.93 -3.02 12.71
C ALA A 412 -2.52 -2.87 12.13
N LEU A 413 -2.37 -3.08 10.82
CA LEU A 413 -1.12 -2.88 10.11
C LEU A 413 -0.67 -1.40 10.26
N GLY A 414 0.59 -1.20 10.65
CA GLY A 414 1.14 0.15 10.82
C GLY A 414 0.70 0.90 12.07
N SER A 415 -0.02 0.26 13.01
CA SER A 415 -0.27 0.84 14.33
C SER A 415 1.05 1.21 15.01
N ASP A 416 1.10 2.35 15.69
CA ASP A 416 2.22 2.76 16.54
C ASP A 416 1.95 2.55 18.03
N ASP A 417 0.82 1.93 18.37
CA ASP A 417 0.51 1.64 19.76
C ASP A 417 1.61 0.75 20.36
N PRO A 418 2.21 1.20 21.48
CA PRO A 418 3.23 0.43 22.16
C PRO A 418 2.57 -0.78 22.83
N ASP A 419 2.48 -1.87 22.07
CA ASP A 419 1.97 -3.15 22.55
C ASP A 419 3.16 -4.10 22.83
N PRO A 420 3.36 -4.52 24.10
CA PRO A 420 4.46 -5.39 24.51
C PRO A 420 4.42 -6.78 23.84
N MET A 421 3.27 -7.19 23.31
CA MET A 421 3.10 -8.45 22.60
C MET A 421 3.70 -8.41 21.19
N ARG A 422 3.80 -7.23 20.56
CA ARG A 422 4.15 -7.09 19.13
C ARG A 422 5.59 -7.45 18.81
N ASP A 423 5.75 -8.27 17.78
CA ASP A 423 7.01 -8.59 17.16
C ASP A 423 7.09 -7.95 15.78
N ARG A 424 7.57 -6.68 15.73
CA ARG A 424 7.74 -5.93 14.47
C ARG A 424 8.67 -6.62 13.46
N SER A 425 9.51 -7.57 13.89
CA SER A 425 10.39 -8.33 12.99
C SER A 425 9.63 -9.49 12.34
N ALA A 426 8.82 -10.23 13.10
CA ALA A 426 7.92 -11.24 12.57
C ALA A 426 6.83 -10.63 11.68
N GLU A 427 6.23 -9.51 12.10
CA GLU A 427 5.27 -8.74 11.30
C GLU A 427 5.83 -8.36 9.93
N ARG A 428 7.06 -7.85 9.88
CA ARG A 428 7.73 -7.49 8.64
C ARG A 428 7.99 -8.70 7.74
N ARG A 429 8.46 -9.81 8.32
CA ARG A 429 8.68 -11.06 7.58
C ARG A 429 7.39 -11.60 6.97
N LEU A 430 6.26 -11.50 7.66
CA LEU A 430 4.96 -11.91 7.13
C LEU A 430 4.52 -11.05 5.95
N VAL A 431 4.75 -9.73 6.02
CA VAL A 431 4.47 -8.82 4.89
C VAL A 431 5.42 -9.08 3.72
N GLU A 432 6.69 -9.39 3.99
CA GLU A 432 7.66 -9.80 2.96
C GLU A 432 7.25 -11.13 2.32
N GLN A 433 6.80 -12.12 3.10
CA GLN A 433 6.28 -13.38 2.57
C GLN A 433 5.06 -13.17 1.68
N LEU A 434 4.13 -12.28 2.04
CA LEU A 434 3.01 -11.92 1.16
C LEU A 434 3.49 -11.27 -0.14
N ARG A 435 4.53 -10.43 -0.08
CA ARG A 435 5.14 -9.79 -1.26
C ARG A 435 5.80 -10.80 -2.20
N ASP A 436 6.23 -11.95 -1.69
CA ASP A 436 6.87 -12.98 -2.50
C ASP A 436 5.84 -13.90 -3.19
N VAL A 437 4.55 -13.80 -2.86
CA VAL A 437 3.46 -14.53 -3.54
C VAL A 437 3.16 -13.86 -4.89
N PRO A 438 3.42 -14.51 -6.04
CA PRO A 438 3.37 -13.85 -7.36
C PRO A 438 2.05 -13.14 -7.67
N GLU A 439 0.91 -13.77 -7.37
CA GLU A 439 -0.42 -13.23 -7.65
C GLU A 439 -0.74 -12.04 -6.75
N ALA A 440 -0.41 -12.13 -5.45
CA ALA A 440 -0.60 -11.04 -4.50
C ALA A 440 0.38 -9.87 -4.77
N ALA A 441 1.62 -10.18 -5.15
CA ALA A 441 2.66 -9.21 -5.50
C ALA A 441 2.34 -8.46 -6.79
N GLY A 442 1.75 -9.16 -7.77
CA GLY A 442 1.31 -8.60 -9.04
C GLY A 442 0.06 -7.72 -8.90
N PHE A 443 -0.72 -7.88 -7.84
CA PHE A 443 -1.93 -7.10 -7.61
C PHE A 443 -1.60 -5.73 -6.99
N ALA A 444 -1.21 -4.79 -7.86
CA ALA A 444 -0.72 -3.46 -7.50
C ALA A 444 -1.62 -2.68 -6.54
N ALA A 445 -2.92 -2.95 -6.51
CA ALA A 445 -3.87 -2.24 -5.67
C ALA A 445 -3.72 -2.51 -4.16
N LEU A 446 -3.01 -3.59 -3.77
CA LEU A 446 -2.65 -3.85 -2.37
C LEU A 446 -1.40 -3.10 -1.92
N TRP A 447 -0.61 -2.57 -2.86
CA TRP A 447 0.73 -2.06 -2.59
C TRP A 447 0.85 -0.58 -2.97
N GLN A 448 1.59 0.19 -2.19
CA GLN A 448 2.00 1.55 -2.51
C GLN A 448 3.53 1.64 -2.57
N VAL A 449 4.08 2.39 -3.52
CA VAL A 449 5.53 2.54 -3.65
C VAL A 449 6.00 3.77 -2.87
N VAL A 450 6.83 3.55 -1.86
CA VAL A 450 7.48 4.63 -1.08
C VAL A 450 8.99 4.43 -1.17
N ALA A 451 9.73 5.46 -1.59
CA ALA A 451 11.19 5.40 -1.75
C ALA A 451 11.69 4.18 -2.55
N HIS A 452 10.99 3.85 -3.65
CA HIS A 452 11.26 2.68 -4.50
C HIS A 452 11.06 1.31 -3.84
N GLN A 453 10.37 1.25 -2.70
CA GLN A 453 10.00 -0.01 -2.04
C GLN A 453 8.47 -0.15 -1.97
N PRO A 454 7.90 -1.32 -2.32
CA PRO A 454 6.47 -1.57 -2.21
C PRO A 454 6.09 -1.82 -0.74
N HIS A 455 5.13 -1.06 -0.23
CA HIS A 455 4.57 -1.20 1.11
C HIS A 455 3.11 -1.64 1.01
N LEU A 456 2.73 -2.62 1.83
CA LEU A 456 1.34 -3.07 1.92
C LEU A 456 0.47 -1.94 2.45
N VAL A 457 -0.63 -1.65 1.77
CA VAL A 457 -1.59 -0.59 2.15
C VAL A 457 -2.46 -1.12 3.29
N PRO A 458 -2.54 -0.44 4.46
CA PRO A 458 -3.30 -0.94 5.61
C PRO A 458 -4.81 -1.11 5.35
N GLU A 459 -5.40 -0.18 4.60
CA GLU A 459 -6.83 -0.16 4.28
C GLU A 459 -7.01 0.04 2.77
N VAL A 460 -7.74 -0.86 2.11
CA VAL A 460 -7.98 -0.78 0.67
C VAL A 460 -9.48 -0.89 0.39
N ARG A 461 -9.99 -0.02 -0.49
CA ARG A 461 -11.40 -0.02 -0.91
C ARG A 461 -11.49 -0.27 -2.41
N PHE A 462 -12.01 -1.43 -2.77
CA PHE A 462 -12.30 -1.80 -4.15
C PHE A 462 -13.73 -1.44 -4.52
N HIS A 463 -13.88 -1.01 -5.77
CA HIS A 463 -15.14 -0.60 -6.38
C HIS A 463 -15.14 -1.10 -7.83
N GLY A 464 -16.31 -1.56 -8.30
CA GLY A 464 -16.47 -2.00 -9.68
C GLY A 464 -15.44 -3.06 -10.07
N PHE A 465 -14.76 -2.90 -11.21
CA PHE A 465 -13.85 -3.91 -11.77
C PHE A 465 -12.67 -4.31 -10.88
N THR A 466 -12.23 -3.45 -9.96
CA THR A 466 -11.20 -3.82 -8.99
C THR A 466 -11.65 -4.92 -8.02
N THR A 467 -12.96 -5.08 -7.81
CA THR A 467 -13.51 -6.18 -6.99
C THR A 467 -13.44 -7.54 -7.69
N VAL A 468 -13.54 -7.57 -9.03
CA VAL A 468 -13.39 -8.79 -9.84
C VAL A 468 -11.99 -9.38 -9.67
N GLY A 469 -10.97 -8.55 -9.90
CA GLY A 469 -9.57 -8.96 -9.74
C GLY A 469 -9.23 -9.42 -8.33
N PHE A 470 -9.82 -8.77 -7.32
CA PHE A 470 -9.65 -9.21 -5.93
C PHE A 470 -10.38 -10.53 -5.63
N ALA A 471 -11.60 -10.72 -6.12
CA ALA A 471 -12.35 -11.97 -5.93
C ALA A 471 -11.63 -13.18 -6.53
N GLN A 472 -10.92 -12.99 -7.65
CA GLN A 472 -10.05 -14.02 -8.24
C GLN A 472 -8.78 -14.29 -7.41
N LEU A 473 -8.25 -13.27 -6.73
CA LEU A 473 -7.08 -13.38 -5.85
C LEU A 473 -7.44 -14.02 -4.49
N LEU A 474 -8.66 -13.82 -4.00
CA LEU A 474 -9.07 -14.19 -2.65
C LEU A 474 -8.85 -15.68 -2.31
N PRO A 475 -9.22 -16.66 -3.16
CA PRO A 475 -8.96 -18.08 -2.87
C PRO A 475 -7.48 -18.39 -2.67
N LEU A 476 -6.60 -17.74 -3.45
CA LEU A 476 -5.14 -17.89 -3.32
C LEU A 476 -4.64 -17.35 -1.98
N LEU A 477 -5.23 -16.25 -1.49
CA LEU A 477 -4.90 -15.68 -0.18
C LEU A 477 -5.38 -16.59 0.96
N GLU A 478 -6.55 -17.22 0.84
CA GLU A 478 -7.09 -18.14 1.84
C GLU A 478 -6.24 -19.41 2.00
N GLU A 479 -5.55 -19.84 0.95
CA GLU A 479 -4.66 -21.01 0.98
C GLU A 479 -3.30 -20.74 1.67
N LEU A 480 -2.96 -19.47 1.94
CA LEU A 480 -1.66 -19.12 2.51
C LEU A 480 -1.56 -19.56 3.99
N PRO A 481 -0.56 -20.38 4.36
CA PRO A 481 -0.49 -20.97 5.70
C PRO A 481 -0.16 -19.97 6.82
N PHE A 482 0.27 -18.75 6.46
CA PHE A 482 0.66 -17.68 7.38
C PHE A 482 -0.35 -16.52 7.44
N LEU A 483 -1.43 -16.60 6.64
CA LEU A 483 -2.50 -15.61 6.56
C LEU A 483 -3.78 -16.16 7.18
N ASP A 484 -4.47 -15.32 7.93
CA ASP A 484 -5.84 -15.54 8.38
C ASP A 484 -6.75 -14.57 7.63
N VAL A 485 -7.76 -15.10 6.95
CA VAL A 485 -8.76 -14.29 6.24
C VAL A 485 -10.10 -14.38 6.98
N ASP A 486 -10.65 -13.24 7.39
CA ASP A 486 -12.01 -13.14 7.91
C ASP A 486 -12.90 -12.44 6.89
N ILE A 487 -13.96 -13.10 6.42
CA ILE A 487 -14.89 -12.53 5.45
C ILE A 487 -16.21 -12.19 6.15
N ALA A 488 -16.64 -10.94 6.01
CA ALA A 488 -17.92 -10.43 6.44
C ALA A 488 -18.78 -10.09 5.22
N GLY A 489 -19.81 -10.89 4.98
CA GLY A 489 -20.67 -10.81 3.79
C GLY A 489 -20.46 -11.99 2.85
N GLU A 490 -21.17 -11.98 1.72
CA GLU A 490 -21.08 -13.00 0.67
C GLU A 490 -20.29 -12.43 -0.50
N VAL A 491 -19.22 -13.12 -0.91
CA VAL A 491 -18.39 -12.70 -2.04
C VAL A 491 -19.14 -13.05 -3.32
N ALA A 492 -19.36 -12.06 -4.19
CA ALA A 492 -20.02 -12.28 -5.47
C ALA A 492 -19.16 -13.16 -6.39
N GLU A 493 -19.82 -14.06 -7.12
CA GLU A 493 -19.19 -14.81 -8.20
C GLU A 493 -19.17 -13.94 -9.47
N TYR A 494 -17.98 -13.67 -9.99
CA TYR A 494 -17.82 -12.83 -11.18
C TYR A 494 -17.55 -13.67 -12.41
N THR A 495 -18.40 -13.52 -13.44
CA THR A 495 -18.31 -14.29 -14.69
C THR A 495 -18.20 -13.34 -15.87
N GLU A 496 -17.20 -13.55 -16.73
CA GLU A 496 -17.09 -12.84 -18.00
C GLU A 496 -18.05 -13.44 -19.02
N VAL A 497 -18.81 -12.58 -19.71
CA VAL A 497 -19.66 -12.98 -20.83
C VAL A 497 -19.17 -12.32 -22.11
N ASP A 498 -18.94 -13.16 -23.13
CA ASP A 498 -18.49 -12.75 -24.46
C ASP A 498 -19.64 -12.46 -25.43
N GLU A 499 -20.87 -12.76 -25.02
CA GLU A 499 -22.07 -12.57 -25.82
C GLU A 499 -22.28 -11.08 -26.12
N ALA A 500 -22.60 -10.78 -27.38
CA ALA A 500 -22.79 -9.41 -27.83
C ALA A 500 -24.03 -8.79 -27.15
N PRO A 501 -23.94 -7.53 -26.69
CA PRO A 501 -25.11 -6.84 -26.14
C PRO A 501 -26.17 -6.64 -27.24
N LEU A 502 -27.37 -7.13 -26.97
CA LEU A 502 -28.54 -6.95 -27.82
C LEU A 502 -29.25 -5.67 -27.38
N ILE A 503 -29.22 -4.67 -28.24
CA ILE A 503 -29.95 -3.41 -28.04
C ILE A 503 -31.31 -3.56 -28.73
N GLN A 504 -32.38 -3.56 -27.95
CA GLN A 504 -33.74 -3.55 -28.45
C GLN A 504 -34.35 -2.18 -28.20
N VAL A 505 -34.92 -1.61 -29.26
CA VAL A 505 -35.67 -0.35 -29.17
C VAL A 505 -37.13 -0.72 -29.33
N SER A 506 -37.87 -0.65 -28.24
CA SER A 506 -39.31 -0.89 -28.24
C SER A 506 -40.06 0.41 -28.07
N THR A 507 -41.25 0.47 -28.67
CA THR A 507 -42.22 1.52 -28.37
C THR A 507 -43.23 0.91 -27.41
N SER A 508 -43.40 1.52 -26.25
CA SER A 508 -44.43 1.07 -25.32
C SER A 508 -45.81 1.39 -25.90
N ASP A 509 -46.41 0.42 -26.57
CA ASP A 509 -47.85 0.43 -26.84
C ASP A 509 -48.55 0.30 -25.49
N GLY A 510 -49.40 1.27 -25.16
CA GLY A 510 -50.15 1.35 -23.91
C GLY A 510 -51.22 0.25 -23.75
N SER A 511 -50.86 -1.02 -23.90
CA SER A 511 -51.72 -2.18 -23.59
C SER A 511 -51.48 -2.64 -22.15
N GLY A 512 -51.86 -1.80 -21.19
CA GLY A 512 -51.94 -2.14 -19.77
C GLY A 512 -53.14 -1.44 -19.15
N GLY A 513 -54.21 -2.20 -18.88
CA GLY A 513 -55.46 -1.67 -18.32
C GLY A 513 -55.23 -0.99 -16.97
N GLY A 514 -55.24 0.34 -16.98
CA GLY A 514 -55.17 1.18 -15.80
C GLY A 514 -55.58 2.61 -16.16
N THR A 515 -56.61 3.12 -15.51
CA THR A 515 -57.14 4.47 -15.69
C THR A 515 -56.07 5.53 -15.40
N GLY A 516 -55.41 6.01 -16.44
CA GLY A 516 -54.39 7.05 -16.40
C GLY A 516 -54.18 7.58 -17.81
N ALA A 517 -54.16 8.90 -17.96
CA ALA A 517 -54.13 9.58 -19.24
C ALA A 517 -52.94 9.11 -20.10
N ALA A 518 -53.21 8.69 -21.33
CA ALA A 518 -52.20 8.50 -22.38
C ALA A 518 -51.57 9.87 -22.68
N THR A 519 -50.50 10.19 -21.96
CA THR A 519 -49.61 11.31 -22.21
C THR A 519 -48.21 10.74 -22.08
N ASP A 520 -47.68 10.20 -23.17
CA ASP A 520 -46.32 10.53 -23.58
C ASP A 520 -46.13 10.12 -25.04
N TRP A 521 -45.61 11.05 -25.81
CA TRP A 521 -45.26 10.86 -27.21
C TRP A 521 -43.73 10.90 -27.24
N PHE A 522 -43.12 9.82 -27.72
CA PHE A 522 -41.68 9.48 -27.70
C PHE A 522 -41.13 8.74 -26.46
N ASP A 523 -41.90 7.84 -25.86
CA ASP A 523 -41.31 6.81 -24.99
C ASP A 523 -40.70 5.70 -25.87
N LEU A 524 -39.49 5.98 -26.37
CA LEU A 524 -38.58 4.94 -26.86
C LEU A 524 -38.00 4.24 -25.64
N ASP A 525 -38.44 3.02 -25.38
CA ASP A 525 -37.87 2.18 -24.32
C ASP A 525 -36.71 1.40 -24.92
N ILE A 526 -35.48 1.84 -24.59
CA ILE A 526 -34.24 1.19 -25.00
C ILE A 526 -33.90 0.18 -23.92
N SER A 527 -34.07 -1.11 -24.22
CA SER A 527 -33.57 -2.19 -23.39
C SER A 527 -32.26 -2.72 -23.98
N VAL A 528 -31.30 -3.00 -23.10
CA VAL A 528 -30.04 -3.63 -23.47
C VAL A 528 -29.97 -4.94 -22.71
N THR A 529 -29.76 -6.04 -23.41
CA THR A 529 -29.61 -7.37 -22.79
C THR A 529 -28.27 -7.99 -23.16
N VAL A 530 -27.64 -8.69 -22.23
CA VAL A 530 -26.39 -9.44 -22.43
C VAL A 530 -26.56 -10.80 -21.77
N ALA A 531 -26.30 -11.89 -22.50
CA ALA A 531 -26.50 -13.25 -21.97
C ALA A 531 -27.90 -13.53 -21.38
N GLY A 532 -28.92 -12.84 -21.91
CA GLY A 532 -30.30 -12.93 -21.43
C GLY A 532 -30.59 -12.16 -20.13
N GLU A 533 -29.63 -11.38 -19.62
CA GLU A 533 -29.78 -10.50 -18.47
C GLU A 533 -30.01 -9.04 -18.92
N ASP A 534 -30.96 -8.35 -18.28
CA ASP A 534 -31.23 -6.93 -18.51
C ASP A 534 -30.10 -6.05 -17.96
N VAL A 535 -29.52 -5.22 -18.81
CA VAL A 535 -28.49 -4.26 -18.46
C VAL A 535 -29.15 -2.92 -18.12
N PRO A 536 -29.03 -2.42 -16.88
CA PRO A 536 -29.58 -1.12 -16.51
C PRO A 536 -28.95 0.01 -17.34
N LEU A 537 -29.79 0.73 -18.09
CA LEU A 537 -29.34 1.74 -19.05
C LEU A 537 -28.57 2.91 -18.40
N ALA A 538 -29.00 3.35 -17.21
CA ALA A 538 -28.35 4.47 -16.52
C ALA A 538 -26.88 4.15 -16.12
N PRO A 539 -26.59 3.04 -15.41
CA PRO A 539 -25.22 2.57 -15.19
C PRO A 539 -24.39 2.36 -16.46
N LEU A 540 -24.99 1.80 -17.52
CA LEU A 540 -24.33 1.60 -18.81
C LEU A 540 -23.89 2.93 -19.43
N ILE A 541 -24.80 3.91 -19.51
CA ILE A 541 -24.49 5.26 -20.02
C ILE A 541 -23.42 5.93 -19.16
N GLU A 542 -23.50 5.81 -17.83
CA GLU A 542 -22.50 6.37 -16.91
C GLU A 542 -21.12 5.76 -17.14
N ALA A 543 -21.04 4.44 -17.34
CA ALA A 543 -19.80 3.74 -17.58
C ALA A 543 -19.17 4.12 -18.92
N ILE A 544 -19.98 4.19 -19.99
CA ILE A 544 -19.55 4.66 -21.31
C ILE A 544 -19.06 6.11 -21.22
N ALA A 545 -19.82 6.98 -20.54
CA ALA A 545 -19.46 8.38 -20.36
C ALA A 545 -18.14 8.54 -19.58
N ARG A 546 -17.87 7.70 -18.59
CA ARG A 546 -16.59 7.71 -17.87
C ARG A 546 -15.46 6.98 -18.59
N ARG A 547 -15.72 6.43 -19.79
CA ARG A 547 -14.78 5.62 -20.58
C ARG A 547 -14.23 4.44 -19.77
N HIS A 548 -15.11 3.79 -19.02
CA HIS A 548 -14.77 2.51 -18.41
C HIS A 548 -14.61 1.44 -19.50
N GLU A 549 -13.69 0.50 -19.27
CA GLU A 549 -13.43 -0.59 -20.21
C GLU A 549 -14.44 -1.74 -20.06
N HIS A 550 -15.04 -1.87 -18.87
CA HIS A 550 -15.92 -2.99 -18.50
C HIS A 550 -17.13 -2.48 -17.70
N LEU A 551 -18.26 -3.19 -17.80
CA LEU A 551 -19.44 -3.01 -16.95
C LEU A 551 -19.73 -4.30 -16.18
N ILE A 552 -20.12 -4.17 -14.91
CA ILE A 552 -20.53 -5.28 -14.04
C ILE A 552 -22.00 -5.10 -13.70
N LEU A 553 -22.78 -6.18 -13.80
CA LEU A 553 -24.18 -6.26 -13.41
C LEU A 553 -24.31 -6.76 -11.97
N ASP A 554 -25.45 -6.46 -11.33
CA ASP A 554 -25.70 -6.84 -9.93
C ASP A 554 -25.58 -8.36 -9.69
N SER A 555 -25.76 -9.18 -10.73
CA SER A 555 -25.56 -10.63 -10.71
C SER A 555 -24.09 -11.07 -10.55
N GLY A 556 -23.13 -10.17 -10.79
CA GLY A 556 -21.70 -10.48 -10.91
C GLY A 556 -21.23 -10.74 -12.35
N THR A 557 -22.15 -10.83 -13.31
CA THR A 557 -21.82 -10.92 -14.74
C THR A 557 -21.16 -9.62 -15.22
N TRP A 558 -20.10 -9.72 -16.02
CA TRP A 558 -19.44 -8.55 -16.58
C TRP A 558 -19.03 -8.74 -18.05
N PHE A 559 -18.98 -7.65 -18.80
CA PHE A 559 -18.59 -7.63 -20.21
C PHE A 559 -17.80 -6.39 -20.58
N ALA A 560 -17.00 -6.49 -21.65
CA ALA A 560 -16.24 -5.38 -22.21
C ALA A 560 -17.16 -4.36 -22.91
N LEU A 561 -16.89 -3.07 -22.71
CA LEU A 561 -17.64 -1.97 -23.33
C LEU A 561 -17.10 -1.58 -24.71
N ASP A 562 -15.90 -2.04 -25.09
CA ASP A 562 -15.33 -1.87 -26.43
C ASP A 562 -15.89 -2.92 -27.40
N ARG A 563 -17.20 -2.83 -27.65
CA ARG A 563 -17.96 -3.73 -28.51
C ARG A 563 -18.64 -2.93 -29.61
N PRO A 564 -18.61 -3.38 -30.88
CA PRO A 564 -19.14 -2.62 -32.01
C PRO A 564 -20.64 -2.29 -31.87
N GLU A 565 -21.41 -3.14 -31.17
CA GLU A 565 -22.83 -2.96 -30.88
C GLU A 565 -23.09 -1.72 -30.01
N LEU A 566 -22.13 -1.36 -29.13
CA LEU A 566 -22.24 -0.21 -28.23
C LEU A 566 -21.69 1.09 -28.84
N GLU A 567 -21.05 1.05 -30.01
CA GLU A 567 -20.42 2.23 -30.62
C GLU A 567 -21.45 3.33 -30.94
N THR A 568 -22.65 2.93 -31.36
CA THR A 568 -23.77 3.85 -31.62
C THR A 568 -24.22 4.55 -30.36
N LEU A 569 -24.34 3.81 -29.25
CA LEU A 569 -24.66 4.36 -27.93
C LEU A 569 -23.54 5.28 -27.44
N ARG A 570 -22.27 4.91 -27.66
CA ARG A 570 -21.10 5.72 -27.31
C ARG A 570 -21.06 7.04 -28.05
N ARG A 571 -21.32 7.02 -29.36
CA ARG A 571 -21.43 8.23 -30.19
C ARG A 571 -22.56 9.13 -29.69
N LEU A 572 -23.73 8.56 -29.38
CA LEU A 572 -24.87 9.27 -28.83
C LEU A 572 -24.56 9.97 -27.49
N VAL A 573 -23.88 9.27 -26.59
CA VAL A 573 -23.47 9.80 -25.28
C VAL A 573 -22.42 10.91 -25.44
N GLU A 574 -21.45 10.74 -26.33
CA GLU A 574 -20.41 11.75 -26.58
C GLU A 574 -20.98 13.00 -27.28
N GLU A 575 -21.90 12.82 -28.23
CA GLU A 575 -22.60 13.92 -28.90
C GLU A 575 -23.47 14.71 -27.91
N ALA A 576 -24.22 14.02 -27.05
CA ALA A 576 -24.99 14.64 -25.97
C ALA A 576 -24.09 15.42 -24.99
N ARG A 577 -22.86 14.95 -24.74
CA ARG A 577 -21.87 15.66 -23.91
C ARG A 577 -21.29 16.89 -24.60
N SER A 578 -21.07 16.83 -25.92
CA SER A 578 -20.52 17.95 -26.69
C SER A 578 -21.44 19.19 -26.70
N LEU A 579 -22.73 18.99 -26.42
CA LEU A 579 -23.76 20.02 -26.36
C LEU A 579 -23.98 20.61 -24.95
N GLN A 580 -23.21 20.19 -23.94
CA GLN A 580 -23.32 20.68 -22.56
C GLN A 580 -22.17 21.63 -22.19
N ASP A 581 -22.50 22.87 -21.79
CA ASP A 581 -21.55 23.87 -21.27
C ASP A 581 -21.02 23.54 -19.85
N LYS A 582 -21.61 22.56 -19.14
CA LYS A 582 -21.22 22.18 -17.76
C LYS A 582 -21.29 20.66 -17.49
N PRO A 583 -20.26 20.04 -16.90
CA PRO A 583 -20.17 18.57 -16.71
C PRO A 583 -21.12 17.92 -15.69
N SER A 584 -22.03 18.66 -15.04
CA SER A 584 -22.72 18.21 -13.82
C SER A 584 -24.25 18.14 -13.90
N ASP A 585 -24.86 18.29 -15.08
CA ASP A 585 -26.32 18.23 -15.25
C ASP A 585 -26.76 16.85 -15.78
N PRO A 586 -27.90 16.30 -15.31
CA PRO A 586 -28.43 15.03 -15.79
C PRO A 586 -28.73 15.10 -17.29
N MET A 587 -28.24 14.10 -18.02
CA MET A 587 -28.26 14.03 -19.48
C MET A 587 -29.70 14.04 -20.01
N ARG A 588 -30.03 14.98 -20.91
CA ARG A 588 -31.34 15.03 -21.60
C ARG A 588 -31.08 14.84 -23.07
N ILE A 589 -31.43 13.66 -23.59
CA ILE A 589 -31.38 13.39 -25.04
C ILE A 589 -32.53 14.19 -25.68
N SER A 590 -32.19 15.03 -26.67
CA SER A 590 -33.14 15.90 -27.37
C SER A 590 -33.64 15.24 -28.65
N ALA A 591 -34.96 15.16 -28.83
CA ALA A 591 -35.68 14.54 -29.96
C ALA A 591 -35.48 15.22 -31.33
N VAL A 592 -34.45 16.05 -31.52
CA VAL A 592 -34.25 16.85 -32.75
C VAL A 592 -33.39 16.13 -33.82
N HIS A 593 -32.95 14.90 -33.58
CA HIS A 593 -32.03 14.20 -34.50
C HIS A 593 -32.77 13.15 -35.33
N VAL A 594 -33.56 13.60 -36.31
CA VAL A 594 -34.21 12.74 -37.32
C VAL A 594 -33.18 11.96 -38.16
N GLY A 595 -31.95 12.47 -38.30
CA GLY A 595 -30.86 11.79 -39.00
C GLY A 595 -30.26 10.57 -38.28
N LEU A 596 -30.59 10.37 -37.00
CA LEU A 596 -30.00 9.33 -36.16
C LEU A 596 -30.72 7.97 -36.31
N TRP A 597 -31.89 7.96 -36.96
CA TRP A 597 -32.72 6.76 -37.08
C TRP A 597 -32.29 5.83 -38.22
N GLU A 598 -31.76 6.36 -39.34
CA GLU A 598 -31.21 5.52 -40.42
C GLU A 598 -30.06 4.64 -39.92
N GLU A 599 -29.28 5.13 -38.96
CA GLU A 599 -28.15 4.40 -38.37
C GLU A 599 -28.60 3.42 -37.27
N LEU A 600 -29.67 3.74 -36.51
CA LEU A 600 -30.27 2.83 -35.55
C LEU A 600 -31.02 1.67 -36.24
N ALA A 601 -31.70 1.92 -37.36
CA ALA A 601 -32.37 0.89 -38.16
C ALA A 601 -31.39 -0.07 -38.85
N ALA A 602 -30.17 0.40 -39.16
CA ALA A 602 -29.12 -0.42 -39.75
C ALA A 602 -28.53 -1.47 -38.79
N LEU A 603 -28.73 -1.32 -37.47
CA LEU A 603 -28.17 -2.20 -36.43
C LEU A 603 -29.03 -3.45 -36.12
N GLY A 604 -30.14 -3.63 -36.82
CA GLY A 604 -30.88 -4.88 -36.83
C GLY A 604 -31.96 -5.00 -35.76
N VAL A 605 -33.07 -5.62 -36.16
CA VAL A 605 -34.31 -5.88 -35.41
C VAL A 605 -35.30 -4.71 -35.36
N VAL A 606 -36.06 -4.58 -36.45
CA VAL A 606 -37.46 -4.13 -36.38
C VAL A 606 -38.29 -5.23 -37.03
N GLU A 607 -38.65 -6.25 -36.26
CA GLU A 607 -39.79 -7.12 -36.64
C GLU A 607 -41.08 -6.52 -36.07
N GLU A 608 -42.03 -6.31 -36.98
CA GLU A 608 -43.44 -6.00 -36.76
C GLU A 608 -43.77 -4.93 -35.69
N GLN A 609 -43.84 -3.66 -36.10
CA GLN A 609 -44.95 -2.72 -35.80
C GLN A 609 -44.55 -1.26 -36.06
N SER A 610 -44.71 -0.78 -37.30
CA SER A 610 -44.51 0.65 -37.60
C SER A 610 -45.18 1.13 -38.90
N GLU A 611 -46.22 0.50 -39.45
CA GLU A 611 -46.86 1.09 -40.65
C GLU A 611 -47.42 2.50 -40.41
N ARG A 612 -47.85 2.79 -39.17
CA ARG A 612 -48.32 4.12 -38.77
C ARG A 612 -47.15 5.09 -38.55
N TRP A 613 -46.05 4.62 -37.97
CA TRP A 613 -44.88 5.44 -37.62
C TRP A 613 -44.01 5.75 -38.84
N THR A 614 -43.72 4.77 -39.69
CA THR A 614 -43.04 4.97 -40.98
C THR A 614 -43.81 5.94 -41.87
N ARG A 615 -45.15 5.93 -41.81
CA ARG A 615 -46.01 6.86 -42.56
C ARG A 615 -45.97 8.29 -42.01
N THR A 616 -45.82 8.48 -40.70
CA THR A 616 -45.70 9.81 -40.07
C THR A 616 -44.30 10.39 -40.24
N VAL A 617 -43.25 9.59 -40.04
CA VAL A 617 -41.84 10.02 -40.19
C VAL A 617 -41.49 10.25 -41.67
N GLY A 618 -41.94 9.39 -42.58
CA GLY A 618 -41.74 9.60 -44.02
C GLY A 618 -42.32 10.92 -44.53
N ARG A 619 -43.50 11.32 -44.03
CA ARG A 619 -44.14 12.60 -44.39
C ARG A 619 -43.38 13.84 -43.89
N LEU A 620 -42.66 13.73 -42.77
CA LEU A 620 -41.83 14.79 -42.20
C LEU A 620 -40.48 14.91 -42.93
N VAL A 621 -39.85 13.77 -43.25
CA VAL A 621 -38.54 13.69 -43.92
C VAL A 621 -38.64 14.09 -45.39
N ASP A 622 -39.73 13.71 -46.07
CA ASP A 622 -39.95 14.09 -47.47
C ASP A 622 -40.25 15.58 -47.67
N GLY A 623 -40.50 16.34 -46.59
CA GLY A 623 -40.31 17.80 -46.43
C GLY A 623 -40.79 18.79 -47.51
N GLY A 624 -41.42 18.33 -48.59
CA GLY A 624 -41.66 19.09 -49.82
C GLY A 624 -42.68 18.44 -50.78
N GLY A 625 -43.34 17.36 -50.37
CA GLY A 625 -44.37 16.66 -51.17
C GLY A 625 -45.82 17.01 -50.84
N LEU A 626 -46.10 17.66 -49.70
CA LEU A 626 -47.45 18.11 -49.35
C LEU A 626 -47.72 19.47 -50.00
N ALA A 627 -48.81 19.57 -50.77
CA ALA A 627 -49.23 20.84 -51.34
C ALA A 627 -49.54 21.83 -50.19
N PRO A 628 -49.06 23.08 -50.25
CA PRO A 628 -49.35 24.07 -49.22
C PRO A 628 -50.87 24.24 -49.05
N ALA A 629 -51.35 24.21 -47.80
CA ALA A 629 -52.76 24.39 -47.52
C ALA A 629 -53.26 25.75 -48.07
N GLU A 630 -54.39 25.72 -48.76
CA GLU A 630 -55.10 26.93 -49.17
C GLU A 630 -55.82 27.56 -47.98
N VAL A 631 -55.92 28.89 -47.98
CA VAL A 631 -56.61 29.62 -46.89
C VAL A 631 -58.12 29.33 -46.97
N PRO A 632 -58.77 28.93 -45.87
CA PRO A 632 -60.19 28.51 -45.87
C PRO A 632 -61.14 29.61 -46.33
N GLU A 633 -62.18 29.24 -47.07
CA GLU A 633 -63.14 30.21 -47.64
C GLU A 633 -63.99 30.90 -46.56
N GLY A 634 -64.28 30.20 -45.47
CA GLY A 634 -65.06 30.70 -44.34
C GLY A 634 -64.27 31.58 -43.36
N LEU A 635 -62.99 31.87 -43.66
CA LEU A 635 -62.18 32.81 -42.89
C LEU A 635 -62.45 34.26 -43.36
N ASP A 636 -63.14 35.05 -42.54
CA ASP A 636 -63.40 36.48 -42.78
C ASP A 636 -62.20 37.36 -42.35
N ALA A 637 -61.03 37.07 -42.93
CA ALA A 637 -59.79 37.80 -42.69
C ALA A 637 -58.82 37.71 -43.87
N THR A 638 -58.18 38.82 -44.22
CA THR A 638 -57.05 38.80 -45.19
C THR A 638 -55.72 38.58 -44.46
N LEU A 639 -55.21 37.35 -44.51
CA LEU A 639 -53.92 36.99 -43.92
C LEU A 639 -52.75 37.71 -44.62
N ARG A 640 -51.76 38.15 -43.84
CA ARG A 640 -50.47 38.64 -44.36
C ARG A 640 -49.61 37.46 -44.84
N PRO A 641 -48.63 37.66 -45.74
CA PRO A 641 -47.80 36.58 -46.26
C PRO A 641 -47.20 35.67 -45.17
N TYR A 642 -46.61 36.24 -44.13
CA TYR A 642 -46.05 35.47 -42.99
C TYR A 642 -47.12 34.72 -42.18
N GLN A 643 -48.37 35.21 -42.16
CA GLN A 643 -49.48 34.52 -41.49
C GLN A 643 -49.99 33.34 -42.32
N VAL A 644 -49.90 33.43 -43.64
CA VAL A 644 -50.17 32.31 -44.55
C VAL A 644 -49.12 31.20 -44.32
N GLU A 645 -47.84 31.56 -44.21
CA GLU A 645 -46.76 30.62 -43.89
C GLU A 645 -47.00 29.94 -42.53
N GLY A 646 -47.32 30.71 -41.48
CA GLY A 646 -47.64 30.16 -40.16
C GLY A 646 -48.87 29.23 -40.15
N PHE A 647 -49.92 29.59 -40.90
CA PHE A 647 -51.10 28.73 -41.10
C PHE A 647 -50.77 27.45 -41.87
N GLN A 648 -49.98 27.53 -42.93
CA GLN A 648 -49.58 26.37 -43.74
C GLN A 648 -48.74 25.40 -42.93
N TRP A 649 -47.84 25.92 -42.09
CA TRP A 649 -47.06 25.12 -41.16
C TRP A 649 -47.97 24.43 -40.12
N LEU A 650 -48.91 25.17 -39.51
CA LEU A 650 -49.89 24.57 -38.58
C LEU A 650 -50.76 23.49 -39.25
N SER A 651 -51.15 23.69 -40.51
CA SER A 651 -51.93 22.73 -41.29
C SER A 651 -51.12 21.48 -41.62
N MET A 652 -49.84 21.62 -41.97
CA MET A 652 -48.93 20.49 -42.14
C MET A 652 -48.79 19.67 -40.85
N LEU A 653 -48.64 20.34 -39.70
CA LEU A 653 -48.61 19.65 -38.41
C LEU A 653 -49.92 18.87 -38.16
N TRP A 654 -51.06 19.48 -38.45
CA TRP A 654 -52.37 18.85 -38.34
C TRP A 654 -52.48 17.59 -39.23
N ASP A 655 -52.12 17.69 -40.51
CA ASP A 655 -52.18 16.59 -41.48
C ASP A 655 -51.22 15.44 -41.13
N CYS A 656 -50.15 15.75 -40.41
CA CYS A 656 -49.18 14.78 -39.90
C CYS A 656 -49.53 14.25 -38.49
N GLY A 657 -50.62 14.72 -37.87
CA GLY A 657 -51.02 14.34 -36.51
C GLY A 657 -50.05 14.83 -35.43
N LEU A 658 -49.33 15.93 -35.70
CA LEU A 658 -48.29 16.48 -34.84
C LEU A 658 -48.78 17.71 -34.07
N GLY A 659 -48.23 17.94 -32.88
CA GLY A 659 -48.32 19.21 -32.16
C GLY A 659 -47.14 20.13 -32.46
N GLY A 660 -47.28 21.44 -32.18
CA GLY A 660 -46.20 22.40 -32.38
C GLY A 660 -46.35 23.67 -31.54
N VAL A 661 -45.26 24.42 -31.42
CA VAL A 661 -45.22 25.71 -30.71
C VAL A 661 -45.10 26.85 -31.72
N LEU A 662 -46.20 27.55 -31.97
CA LEU A 662 -46.19 28.77 -32.78
C LEU A 662 -45.62 29.95 -31.97
N ALA A 663 -44.33 30.21 -32.14
CA ALA A 663 -43.54 31.15 -31.34
C ALA A 663 -43.34 32.54 -31.98
N ASP A 664 -44.24 32.98 -32.86
CA ASP A 664 -44.21 34.32 -33.45
C ASP A 664 -44.16 35.43 -32.37
N ASP A 665 -43.59 36.59 -32.71
CA ASP A 665 -43.58 37.76 -31.84
C ASP A 665 -44.98 38.24 -31.42
N MET A 666 -45.05 38.98 -30.31
CA MET A 666 -46.29 39.55 -29.80
C MET A 666 -46.88 40.56 -30.81
N GLY A 667 -48.14 40.36 -31.19
CA GLY A 667 -48.84 41.24 -32.14
C GLY A 667 -48.86 40.76 -33.60
N LEU A 668 -48.15 39.67 -33.94
CA LEU A 668 -48.14 39.11 -35.30
C LEU A 668 -49.41 38.33 -35.69
N GLY A 669 -50.39 38.22 -34.81
CA GLY A 669 -51.69 37.60 -35.14
C GLY A 669 -51.72 36.08 -35.06
N LYS A 670 -51.05 35.47 -34.06
CA LYS A 670 -51.12 34.03 -33.78
C LYS A 670 -52.55 33.51 -33.66
N THR A 671 -53.47 34.30 -33.10
CA THR A 671 -54.88 33.92 -32.96
C THR A 671 -55.54 33.70 -34.33
N VAL A 672 -55.31 34.60 -35.30
CA VAL A 672 -55.92 34.47 -36.64
C VAL A 672 -55.33 33.30 -37.41
N GLN A 673 -54.04 32.99 -37.22
CA GLN A 673 -53.41 31.80 -37.81
C GLN A 673 -53.99 30.50 -37.22
N MET A 674 -54.21 30.45 -35.90
CA MET A 674 -54.86 29.32 -35.24
C MET A 674 -56.32 29.16 -35.68
N LEU A 675 -57.08 30.25 -35.77
CA LEU A 675 -58.46 30.23 -36.24
C LEU A 675 -58.55 29.79 -37.72
N ALA A 676 -57.60 30.19 -38.56
CA ALA A 676 -57.50 29.70 -39.93
C ALA A 676 -57.28 28.18 -39.98
N MET A 677 -56.40 27.63 -39.14
CA MET A 677 -56.21 26.18 -39.06
C MET A 677 -57.47 25.43 -38.59
N VAL A 678 -58.18 25.95 -37.58
CA VAL A 678 -59.44 25.33 -37.11
C VAL A 678 -60.56 25.46 -38.15
N GLN A 679 -60.66 26.60 -38.84
CA GLN A 679 -61.62 26.82 -39.92
C GLN A 679 -61.38 25.84 -41.08
N ARG A 680 -60.11 25.59 -41.43
CA ARG A 680 -59.74 24.57 -42.42
C ARG A 680 -60.26 23.19 -42.02
N ALA A 681 -59.94 22.77 -40.79
CA ALA A 681 -60.39 21.47 -40.28
C ALA A 681 -61.92 21.37 -40.25
N HIS A 682 -62.62 22.49 -39.99
CA HIS A 682 -64.08 22.52 -40.04
C HIS A 682 -64.64 22.33 -41.45
N GLU A 683 -64.10 23.03 -42.45
CA GLU A 683 -64.53 22.94 -43.85
C GLU A 683 -64.24 21.58 -44.47
N LEU A 684 -63.12 20.95 -44.08
CA LEU A 684 -62.76 19.60 -44.50
C LEU A 684 -63.53 18.50 -43.76
N GLY A 685 -64.34 18.85 -42.74
CA GLY A 685 -65.08 17.88 -41.95
C GLY A 685 -64.21 17.03 -41.01
N GLU A 686 -63.01 17.51 -40.68
CA GLU A 686 -62.02 16.81 -39.84
C GLU A 686 -62.17 17.10 -38.33
N LEU A 687 -63.16 17.90 -37.95
CA LEU A 687 -63.48 18.20 -36.55
C LEU A 687 -64.47 17.18 -35.96
N ASP A 688 -63.95 16.00 -35.58
CA ASP A 688 -64.74 14.99 -34.86
C ASP A 688 -65.08 15.42 -33.41
N HIS A 689 -64.26 16.32 -32.86
CA HIS A 689 -64.32 16.79 -31.48
C HIS A 689 -64.00 18.30 -31.40
N PRO A 690 -64.50 19.03 -30.38
CA PRO A 690 -64.23 20.45 -30.25
C PRO A 690 -62.74 20.73 -29.98
N VAL A 691 -62.27 21.90 -30.44
CA VAL A 691 -60.93 22.42 -30.16
C VAL A 691 -60.95 23.24 -28.87
N LEU A 692 -60.06 22.91 -27.93
CA LEU A 692 -59.95 23.57 -26.63
C LEU A 692 -58.87 24.67 -26.65
N VAL A 693 -59.26 25.91 -26.39
CA VAL A 693 -58.33 27.04 -26.22
C VAL A 693 -58.23 27.39 -24.73
N ILE A 694 -57.02 27.29 -24.17
CA ILE A 694 -56.71 27.69 -22.80
C ILE A 694 -55.89 28.98 -22.83
N ALA A 695 -56.43 30.04 -22.24
CA ALA A 695 -55.79 31.35 -22.25
C ALA A 695 -55.88 32.05 -20.88
N PRO A 696 -55.06 33.08 -20.58
CA PRO A 696 -55.25 33.90 -19.39
C PRO A 696 -56.66 34.51 -19.37
N THR A 697 -57.26 34.64 -18.18
CA THR A 697 -58.65 35.14 -18.03
C THR A 697 -58.88 36.48 -18.73
N SER A 698 -57.86 37.34 -18.78
CA SER A 698 -57.93 38.67 -19.41
C SER A 698 -58.06 38.68 -20.94
N VAL A 699 -57.87 37.54 -21.62
CA VAL A 699 -57.94 37.45 -23.09
C VAL A 699 -59.00 36.46 -23.60
N LEU A 700 -59.85 35.91 -22.73
CA LEU A 700 -60.94 35.02 -23.16
C LEU A 700 -61.94 35.75 -24.05
N SER A 701 -62.30 36.98 -23.68
CA SER A 701 -63.19 37.84 -24.47
C SER A 701 -62.57 38.26 -25.80
N THR A 702 -61.24 38.46 -25.84
CA THR A 702 -60.49 38.73 -27.08
C THR A 702 -60.57 37.53 -28.02
N TRP A 703 -60.33 36.32 -27.52
CA TRP A 703 -60.45 35.09 -28.31
C TRP A 703 -61.86 34.88 -28.86
N ALA A 704 -62.89 35.07 -28.03
CA ALA A 704 -64.28 34.95 -28.48
C ALA A 704 -64.66 36.02 -29.52
N GLY A 705 -64.19 37.26 -29.34
CA GLY A 705 -64.41 38.36 -30.28
C GLY A 705 -63.67 38.16 -31.60
N GLU A 706 -62.43 37.67 -31.58
CA GLU A 706 -61.65 37.36 -32.78
C GLU A 706 -62.21 36.15 -33.51
N ALA A 707 -62.68 35.11 -32.81
CA ALA A 707 -63.37 33.99 -33.45
C ALA A 707 -64.66 34.42 -34.15
N ALA A 708 -65.51 35.21 -33.48
CA ALA A 708 -66.75 35.72 -34.08
C ALA A 708 -66.50 36.66 -35.27
N ARG A 709 -65.36 37.37 -35.28
CA ARG A 709 -64.97 38.28 -36.35
C ARG A 709 -64.33 37.56 -37.53
N PHE A 710 -63.37 36.67 -37.28
CA PHE A 710 -62.54 36.09 -38.34
C PHE A 710 -63.02 34.71 -38.80
N ALA A 711 -63.80 33.99 -37.99
CA ALA A 711 -64.34 32.68 -38.34
C ALA A 711 -65.81 32.56 -37.88
N PRO A 712 -66.73 33.37 -38.45
CA PRO A 712 -68.12 33.46 -37.99
C PRO A 712 -68.92 32.16 -38.15
N SER A 713 -68.43 31.22 -38.97
CA SER A 713 -69.04 29.90 -39.15
C SER A 713 -68.75 28.92 -37.99
N LEU A 714 -67.71 29.17 -37.18
CA LEU A 714 -67.37 28.37 -36.02
C LEU A 714 -68.23 28.78 -34.81
N ARG A 715 -68.94 27.83 -34.21
CA ARG A 715 -69.62 28.08 -32.94
C ARG A 715 -68.60 28.01 -31.81
N THR A 716 -68.56 29.08 -31.02
CA THR A 716 -67.62 29.19 -29.90
C THR A 716 -68.35 29.22 -28.55
N ALA A 717 -67.86 28.45 -27.58
CA ALA A 717 -68.34 28.48 -26.20
C ALA A 717 -67.24 28.98 -25.25
N VAL A 718 -67.55 29.96 -24.40
CA VAL A 718 -66.61 30.46 -23.39
C VAL A 718 -67.01 29.94 -22.01
N VAL A 719 -66.10 29.19 -21.36
CA VAL A 719 -66.29 28.61 -20.03
C VAL A 719 -65.40 29.35 -19.03
N GLU A 720 -65.96 30.39 -18.41
CA GLU A 720 -65.23 31.28 -17.50
C GLU A 720 -65.39 30.95 -16.01
N ARG A 721 -66.32 30.05 -15.68
CA ARG A 721 -66.70 29.72 -14.29
C ARG A 721 -66.48 28.24 -14.02
N THR A 722 -66.03 27.95 -12.81
CA THR A 722 -65.91 26.58 -12.29
C THR A 722 -67.29 26.00 -11.97
N ARG A 723 -67.42 24.68 -11.92
CA ARG A 723 -68.67 23.97 -11.54
C ARG A 723 -69.25 24.42 -10.19
N GLY A 724 -68.39 24.78 -9.23
CA GLY A 724 -68.84 25.33 -7.94
C GLY A 724 -69.60 26.67 -8.04
N LYS A 725 -69.51 27.37 -9.18
CA LYS A 725 -70.11 28.70 -9.43
C LYS A 725 -71.05 28.73 -10.64
N ASP A 726 -71.13 27.65 -11.43
CA ASP A 726 -72.11 27.48 -12.51
C ASP A 726 -72.84 26.14 -12.32
N ARG A 727 -74.18 26.17 -12.28
CA ARG A 727 -75.02 24.99 -12.03
C ARG A 727 -75.19 24.11 -13.28
N ARG A 728 -74.77 24.57 -14.45
CA ARG A 728 -74.77 23.80 -15.70
C ARG A 728 -73.62 22.79 -15.71
N SER A 729 -73.85 21.62 -16.28
CA SER A 729 -72.76 20.68 -16.57
C SER A 729 -71.84 21.25 -17.65
N LEU A 730 -70.57 20.84 -17.67
CA LEU A 730 -69.63 21.22 -18.72
C LEU A 730 -70.17 20.89 -20.13
N ALA A 731 -70.91 19.77 -20.25
CA ALA A 731 -71.60 19.39 -21.48
C ALA A 731 -72.61 20.43 -21.96
N ALA A 732 -73.44 20.92 -21.05
CA ALA A 732 -74.46 21.92 -21.34
C ALA A 732 -73.86 23.31 -21.59
N ALA A 733 -72.69 23.60 -21.01
CA ALA A 733 -71.98 24.85 -21.23
C ALA A 733 -71.28 24.89 -22.60
N ILE A 734 -70.78 23.75 -23.09
CA ILE A 734 -70.11 23.63 -24.41
C ILE A 734 -71.14 23.52 -25.54
N GLY A 735 -72.22 22.75 -25.35
CA GLY A 735 -73.22 22.54 -26.40
C GLY A 735 -72.63 21.89 -27.64
N ASP A 736 -72.96 22.43 -28.81
CA ASP A 736 -72.50 22.03 -30.14
C ASP A 736 -71.36 22.92 -30.68
N ALA A 737 -70.64 23.59 -29.79
CA ALA A 737 -69.51 24.46 -30.15
C ALA A 737 -68.35 23.65 -30.75
N GLN A 738 -67.74 24.17 -31.81
CA GLN A 738 -66.49 23.66 -32.38
C GLN A 738 -65.26 24.18 -31.65
N VAL A 739 -65.34 25.36 -31.01
CA VAL A 739 -64.23 25.96 -30.27
C VAL A 739 -64.66 26.27 -28.84
N VAL A 740 -63.94 25.75 -27.85
CA VAL A 740 -64.20 25.97 -26.43
C VAL A 740 -63.06 26.78 -25.84
N ILE A 741 -63.36 27.93 -25.25
CA ILE A 741 -62.37 28.85 -24.69
C ILE A 741 -62.49 28.86 -23.17
N THR A 742 -61.41 28.60 -22.45
CA THR A 742 -61.38 28.62 -20.98
C THR A 742 -60.06 29.17 -20.43
N SER A 743 -60.01 29.40 -19.12
CA SER A 743 -58.79 29.83 -18.44
C SER A 743 -58.04 28.70 -17.76
N TYR A 744 -56.72 28.86 -17.61
CA TYR A 744 -55.88 27.92 -16.84
C TYR A 744 -56.45 27.63 -15.45
N THR A 745 -57.00 28.66 -14.78
CA THR A 745 -57.57 28.52 -13.44
C THR A 745 -58.80 27.60 -13.44
N VAL A 746 -59.70 27.75 -14.43
CA VAL A 746 -60.92 26.93 -14.55
C VAL A 746 -60.57 25.51 -14.99
N ALA A 747 -59.70 25.37 -15.99
CA ALA A 747 -59.22 24.07 -16.47
C ALA A 747 -58.55 23.26 -15.35
N ARG A 748 -57.75 23.92 -14.48
CA ARG A 748 -57.08 23.27 -13.36
C ARG A 748 -58.00 22.90 -12.20
N ILE A 749 -58.97 23.76 -11.86
CA ILE A 749 -59.87 23.50 -10.71
C ILE A 749 -60.85 22.36 -11.03
N ASP A 750 -61.34 22.28 -12.27
CA ASP A 750 -62.29 21.27 -12.72
C ASP A 750 -61.65 20.19 -13.62
N GLU A 751 -60.35 19.94 -13.46
CA GLU A 751 -59.51 19.09 -14.33
C GLU A 751 -60.12 17.74 -14.70
N GLU A 752 -60.73 17.06 -13.73
CA GLU A 752 -61.38 15.75 -13.91
C GLU A 752 -62.55 15.79 -14.93
N GLN A 753 -63.27 16.91 -15.01
CA GLN A 753 -64.34 17.08 -16.00
C GLN A 753 -63.80 17.40 -17.39
N TRP A 754 -62.69 18.14 -17.46
CA TRP A 754 -62.03 18.43 -18.74
C TRP A 754 -61.39 17.17 -19.33
N ARG A 755 -60.83 16.28 -18.50
CA ARG A 755 -60.27 14.98 -18.92
C ARG A 755 -61.30 13.95 -19.38
N SER A 756 -62.53 14.00 -18.85
CA SER A 756 -63.56 13.00 -19.16
C SER A 756 -64.24 13.20 -20.53
N ARG A 757 -63.79 14.16 -21.34
CA ARG A 757 -64.26 14.38 -22.72
C ARG A 757 -63.12 14.25 -23.72
N PRO A 758 -63.37 13.67 -24.91
CA PRO A 758 -62.43 13.75 -26.01
C PRO A 758 -62.41 15.18 -26.60
N TRP A 759 -61.22 15.64 -26.96
CA TRP A 759 -60.98 16.94 -27.59
C TRP A 759 -60.27 16.70 -28.92
N GLY A 760 -60.60 17.51 -29.93
CA GLY A 760 -60.00 17.36 -31.28
C GLY A 760 -58.54 17.79 -31.27
N GLN A 761 -58.29 18.97 -30.67
CA GLN A 761 -56.96 19.50 -30.35
C GLN A 761 -57.06 20.51 -29.21
N TRP A 762 -55.92 20.88 -28.61
CA TRP A 762 -55.86 21.91 -27.57
C TRP A 762 -54.73 22.92 -27.82
N CYS A 763 -55.02 24.20 -27.64
CA CYS A 763 -54.08 25.30 -27.81
C CYS A 763 -53.97 26.10 -26.51
N SER A 764 -52.74 26.46 -26.12
CA SER A 764 -52.44 27.24 -24.92
C SER A 764 -51.78 28.56 -25.31
N THR A 765 -52.32 29.70 -24.86
CA THR A 765 -51.70 31.01 -25.08
C THR A 765 -50.96 31.50 -23.83
N ARG A 766 -49.70 31.94 -24.02
CA ARG A 766 -48.70 32.32 -22.99
C ARG A 766 -48.14 31.17 -22.15
N HIS A 767 -46.92 30.74 -22.50
CA HIS A 767 -46.16 29.66 -21.87
C HIS A 767 -45.26 30.12 -20.69
N SER A 768 -45.36 31.38 -20.24
CA SER A 768 -44.47 31.93 -19.20
C SER A 768 -44.87 31.56 -17.76
N SER A 769 -46.05 30.97 -17.54
CA SER A 769 -46.61 30.72 -16.20
C SER A 769 -46.48 29.27 -15.71
N SER A 770 -45.98 28.34 -16.53
CA SER A 770 -45.89 26.90 -16.24
C SER A 770 -44.47 26.41 -15.92
N ARG A 771 -43.48 27.30 -15.78
CA ARG A 771 -42.04 26.98 -15.67
C ARG A 771 -41.58 26.30 -14.35
N THR A 772 -42.48 25.76 -13.53
CA THR A 772 -42.10 25.14 -12.25
C THR A 772 -42.60 23.70 -12.15
N THR A 773 -41.83 22.76 -12.70
CA THR A 773 -41.96 21.33 -12.42
C THR A 773 -41.38 21.03 -11.04
N ARG A 774 -42.24 21.04 -10.00
CA ARG A 774 -41.98 20.30 -8.75
C ARG A 774 -43.15 19.33 -8.55
N PRO A 775 -42.94 18.01 -8.63
CA PRO A 775 -43.94 17.05 -8.19
C PRO A 775 -44.08 17.17 -6.66
N ARG A 776 -45.30 17.37 -6.19
CA ARG A 776 -45.61 17.36 -4.74
C ARG A 776 -45.75 15.90 -4.30
N PRO A 777 -45.11 15.48 -3.20
CA PRO A 777 -45.27 14.13 -2.69
C PRO A 777 -46.71 13.93 -2.18
N THR A 778 -47.33 12.86 -2.65
CA THR A 778 -48.60 12.32 -2.15
C THR A 778 -48.46 11.98 -0.67
N ARG A 779 -49.24 12.65 0.20
CA ARG A 779 -49.46 12.19 1.58
C ARG A 779 -50.31 10.91 1.52
N ARG A 780 -49.67 9.75 1.69
CA ARG A 780 -50.37 8.54 2.14
C ARG A 780 -50.57 8.62 3.66
N SER A 781 -51.81 8.39 4.07
CA SER A 781 -52.26 8.11 5.42
C SER A 781 -52.08 6.61 5.71
N ASP A 782 -51.36 6.31 6.79
CA ASP A 782 -51.34 5.09 7.62
C ASP A 782 -50.00 5.15 8.38
N GLY A 783 -49.82 4.87 9.66
CA GLY A 783 -50.60 4.20 10.69
C GLY A 783 -49.55 3.65 11.67
N SER A 784 -49.73 3.84 12.98
CA SER A 784 -49.02 3.16 14.09
C SER A 784 -47.49 3.39 14.31
N LEU A 785 -47.15 4.02 15.44
CA LEU A 785 -45.86 3.87 16.16
C LEU A 785 -46.17 3.59 17.64
N PRO A 786 -45.49 2.64 18.32
CA PRO A 786 -45.72 2.33 19.72
C PRO A 786 -44.83 3.17 20.66
N GLU A 787 -45.32 3.28 21.90
CA GLU A 787 -44.77 4.00 23.04
C GLU A 787 -43.34 3.58 23.43
N ARG A 788 -42.51 4.56 23.83
CA ARG A 788 -41.38 4.34 24.74
C ARG A 788 -41.33 5.41 25.81
N SER A 789 -41.30 4.92 27.04
CA SER A 789 -41.29 5.60 28.33
C SER A 789 -39.92 6.23 28.65
N SER A 790 -39.97 7.47 29.17
CA SER A 790 -38.96 8.11 30.05
C SER A 790 -38.97 7.42 31.44
N PRO A 791 -38.02 7.62 32.41
CA PRO A 791 -37.30 8.87 32.68
C PRO A 791 -35.88 8.80 33.31
N SER A 792 -35.20 9.96 33.35
CA SER A 792 -34.59 10.58 34.55
C SER A 792 -33.27 11.32 34.24
N ARG A 793 -33.26 12.63 34.45
CA ARG A 793 -32.05 13.45 34.68
C ARG A 793 -32.38 14.57 35.66
N VAL A 794 -31.63 14.61 36.76
CA VAL A 794 -31.55 15.70 37.75
C VAL A 794 -30.03 16.00 37.93
N PRO A 795 -29.63 17.26 38.21
CA PRO A 795 -28.48 17.90 37.58
C PRO A 795 -27.23 17.90 38.47
N ARG A 796 -26.08 18.31 37.91
CA ARG A 796 -24.91 18.72 38.70
C ARG A 796 -24.44 20.12 38.37
N SER A 797 -24.03 20.75 39.46
CA SER A 797 -23.74 22.14 39.74
C SER A 797 -22.32 22.58 39.36
N ARG A 798 -22.20 23.91 39.29
CA ARG A 798 -21.03 24.78 39.15
C ARG A 798 -19.79 24.46 40.02
N THR A 799 -18.67 24.94 39.48
CA THR A 799 -17.44 25.53 40.09
C THR A 799 -16.49 24.65 40.90
N ARG A 800 -15.27 24.45 40.38
CA ARG A 800 -14.13 25.36 40.62
C ARG A 800 -13.18 25.35 39.43
#